data_AF-A0A094GB67-F1
#
_entry.id   AF-A0A094GB67-F1
#
_cell.length_a   1.000
_cell.length_b   1.000
_cell.length_c   1.000
_cell.angle_alpha   90.00
_cell.angle_beta   90.00
_cell.angle_gamma   90.00
#
_symmetry.space_group_name_H-M   'P 1'
#
loop_
_entity.id
_entity.type
_entity.pdbx_description
1 polymer ?
#
loop_
_entity_poly.entity_id
_entity_poly.type
_entity_poly.pdbx_seq_one_letter_code
_entity_poly.pdbx_strand_id
1 'polypeptide(L)'
;MAHFYDSVLQRPDSFNFAVDVVDYWAAQPGDLEAMYWVSQDEFQKRSLTFKYFSRQSHRVSVLLQRLGVKEGETVVMVVPRVPAWWEIAVGAIRSGIIIAPATTLLTAKDIQYRCAKSKASVFVGDGASVAKFLTVRDECSSVRTILQVGDVIHPGASSFYASLELVEADASVEDVRRDWNSPSLIYFTSGTSGPPKMVCHNQVSYPLALTTTAKSWYQLAPGKVLWNTAEQGWGKAAWSFFGAWNCGATLFVYDDRGPFSAQRLLRILHQYPITTICAAPLAFRQLVLQEAKSYYEKYPPMALSHCTAAGEALNDEVIRQWHAISGMEIRDGYGQTETILLCGNFSGFAIRPGSMGKPAPTVPLSIINGDGSETVAGEEGDIAVLLDNISCKKDFFGLFDGYLNEDSTVSRREKIFTKNGERKVWYLTGDKARRDEDGYFWFVGRSDDVINSSGYRIGPFEVESTLKLHPSVVESAVISSPDPVRGEVVKAFVVLTEQWKDVNQDLLKKELQDFCKKNAAPYKYPRKIQFVPSNFLPRTTNAPSSHSQMTKRSFFIKLSNNPPVVPSSLNAYYGDVAGWLVVMLELHTIAITITLAVVLTAPTMQPPQDLPLTMTLQWAERKDYSASLYSLTTLAGTSTAATSRMDVTCREESTVGISPTPTEPRAAASSPSSKERVDSDSLMDYLYPLLACLCAAAVVVGIIVVMIGGFCAFAG
;
A
#
# COMPACT_ATOMS: atom_id res chain seq x y z
N MET A 1 -0.68 35.97 -8.07
CA MET A 1 0.27 35.72 -9.18
C MET A 1 0.42 34.22 -9.39
N ALA A 2 0.13 33.68 -10.57
CA ALA A 2 0.67 32.36 -10.90
C ALA A 2 2.12 32.53 -11.35
N HIS A 3 3.06 32.05 -10.52
CA HIS A 3 4.51 32.11 -10.74
C HIS A 3 5.00 31.19 -11.89
N PHE A 4 4.10 30.76 -12.77
CA PHE A 4 4.39 29.93 -13.92
C PHE A 4 5.34 30.61 -14.90
N TYR A 5 5.23 31.92 -15.12
CA TYR A 5 6.05 32.64 -16.09
C TYR A 5 7.44 33.02 -15.56
N ASP A 6 7.68 32.90 -14.25
CA ASP A 6 8.96 33.25 -13.63
C ASP A 6 10.07 32.29 -14.06
N SER A 7 11.19 32.82 -14.53
CA SER A 7 12.37 32.02 -14.92
C SER A 7 13.07 31.39 -13.71
N VAL A 8 13.06 32.09 -12.57
CA VAL A 8 13.56 31.63 -11.28
C VAL A 8 12.52 31.97 -10.22
N LEU A 9 12.03 30.94 -9.53
CA LEU A 9 11.04 31.10 -8.46
C LEU A 9 11.70 31.77 -7.23
N GLN A 10 11.19 32.94 -6.84
CA GLN A 10 11.62 33.66 -5.63
C GLN A 10 10.62 33.42 -4.49
N ARG A 11 11.07 33.50 -3.23
CA ARG A 11 10.17 33.47 -2.08
C ARG A 11 9.51 34.85 -1.90
N PRO A 12 8.18 34.95 -1.92
CA PRO A 12 7.48 36.19 -1.54
C PRO A 12 7.45 36.36 -0.01
N ASP A 13 7.23 37.59 0.46
CA ASP A 13 7.02 37.84 1.90
C ASP A 13 5.68 37.29 2.41
N SER A 14 4.65 37.33 1.56
CA SER A 14 3.33 36.77 1.85
C SER A 14 2.74 36.06 0.63
N PHE A 15 1.90 35.05 0.87
CA PHE A 15 1.28 34.23 -0.18
C PHE A 15 -0.05 33.65 0.30
N ASN A 16 -0.98 33.41 -0.62
CA ASN A 16 -2.15 32.57 -0.37
C ASN A 16 -2.50 31.83 -1.67
N PHE A 17 -2.45 30.50 -1.67
CA PHE A 17 -2.65 29.70 -2.89
C PHE A 17 -4.00 29.95 -3.58
N ALA A 18 -5.08 30.18 -2.81
CA ALA A 18 -6.39 30.47 -3.39
C ALA A 18 -6.38 31.83 -4.13
N VAL A 19 -5.87 32.87 -3.49
CA VAL A 19 -5.81 34.24 -4.03
C VAL A 19 -4.79 34.34 -5.17
N ASP A 20 -3.58 33.86 -4.95
CA ASP A 20 -2.47 34.09 -5.87
C ASP A 20 -2.52 33.19 -7.09
N VAL A 21 -3.04 31.97 -6.98
CA VAL A 21 -3.02 30.98 -8.05
C VAL A 21 -4.42 30.74 -8.61
N VAL A 22 -5.39 30.36 -7.76
CA VAL A 22 -6.73 29.96 -8.23
C VAL A 22 -7.47 31.16 -8.82
N ASP A 23 -7.50 32.30 -8.13
CA ASP A 23 -8.18 33.50 -8.64
C ASP A 23 -7.44 34.13 -9.81
N TYR A 24 -6.10 34.05 -9.83
CA TYR A 24 -5.31 34.49 -10.99
C TYR A 24 -5.70 33.74 -12.26
N TRP A 25 -5.82 32.40 -12.20
CA TRP A 25 -6.25 31.60 -13.34
C TRP A 25 -7.73 31.74 -13.64
N ALA A 26 -8.58 31.95 -12.63
CA ALA A 26 -10.00 32.26 -12.81
C ALA A 26 -10.23 33.60 -13.54
N ALA A 27 -9.35 34.58 -13.34
CA ALA A 27 -9.40 35.87 -14.01
C ALA A 27 -8.86 35.84 -15.46
N GLN A 28 -8.18 34.77 -15.89
CA GLN A 28 -7.71 34.66 -17.28
C GLN A 28 -8.89 34.43 -18.26
N PRO A 29 -8.77 34.91 -19.51
CA PRO A 29 -9.78 34.66 -20.53
C PRO A 29 -9.83 33.17 -20.92
N GLY A 30 -11.01 32.71 -21.34
CA GLY A 30 -11.19 31.37 -21.93
C GLY A 30 -11.57 30.25 -20.96
N ASP A 31 -12.01 30.57 -19.74
CA ASP A 31 -12.60 29.63 -18.77
C ASP A 31 -11.76 28.35 -18.56
N LEU A 32 -10.48 28.56 -18.28
CA LEU A 32 -9.46 27.51 -18.17
C LEU A 32 -9.88 26.38 -17.21
N GLU A 33 -9.75 25.14 -17.67
CA GLU A 33 -10.14 23.94 -16.93
C GLU A 33 -9.14 23.59 -15.83
N ALA A 34 -9.61 23.55 -14.58
CA ALA A 34 -8.79 23.21 -13.42
C ALA A 34 -8.86 21.71 -13.09
N MET A 35 -10.00 21.07 -13.38
CA MET A 35 -10.20 19.64 -13.13
C MET A 35 -11.14 18.97 -14.12
N TYR A 36 -10.74 17.79 -14.59
CA TYR A 36 -11.65 16.78 -15.12
C TYR A 36 -11.87 15.71 -14.06
N TRP A 37 -13.10 15.52 -13.60
CA TRP A 37 -13.47 14.48 -12.65
C TRP A 37 -14.35 13.42 -13.27
N VAL A 38 -14.07 12.16 -12.97
CA VAL A 38 -14.83 10.98 -13.43
C VAL A 38 -15.16 10.10 -12.23
N SER A 39 -16.44 9.74 -12.08
CA SER A 39 -16.92 8.84 -11.02
C SER A 39 -16.36 7.43 -11.15
N GLN A 40 -16.43 6.66 -10.07
CA GLN A 40 -15.91 5.28 -10.03
C GLN A 40 -16.53 4.36 -11.09
N ASP A 41 -17.83 4.54 -11.36
CA ASP A 41 -18.62 3.85 -12.38
C ASP A 41 -18.54 4.47 -13.78
N GLU A 42 -17.86 5.62 -13.89
CA GLU A 42 -17.63 6.40 -15.11
C GLU A 42 -18.88 6.97 -15.81
N PHE A 43 -20.05 6.85 -15.18
CA PHE A 43 -21.30 7.44 -15.67
C PHE A 43 -21.35 8.96 -15.44
N GLN A 44 -20.82 9.45 -14.32
CA GLN A 44 -20.74 10.88 -14.03
C GLN A 44 -19.37 11.44 -14.41
N LYS A 45 -19.40 12.57 -15.13
CA LYS A 45 -18.21 13.28 -15.61
C LYS A 45 -18.43 14.77 -15.36
N ARG A 46 -17.43 15.45 -14.78
CA ARG A 46 -17.49 16.88 -14.47
C ARG A 46 -16.26 17.59 -15.01
N SER A 47 -16.51 18.70 -15.71
CA SER A 47 -15.52 19.70 -16.12
C SER A 47 -15.64 20.86 -15.13
N LEU A 48 -14.55 21.25 -14.48
CA LEU A 48 -14.54 22.25 -13.43
C LEU A 48 -13.40 23.25 -13.64
N THR A 49 -13.77 24.47 -13.99
CA THR A 49 -12.85 25.56 -14.33
C THR A 49 -12.20 26.20 -13.10
N PHE A 50 -11.14 26.99 -13.30
CA PHE A 50 -10.59 27.81 -12.20
C PHE A 50 -11.63 28.79 -11.63
N LYS A 51 -12.54 29.32 -12.45
CA LYS A 51 -13.69 30.13 -12.00
C LYS A 51 -14.63 29.37 -11.06
N TYR A 52 -14.84 28.07 -11.31
CA TYR A 52 -15.60 27.23 -10.38
C TYR A 52 -14.92 27.16 -9.01
N PHE A 53 -13.62 26.81 -8.96
CA PHE A 53 -12.91 26.67 -7.69
C PHE A 53 -12.66 28.00 -6.96
N SER A 54 -12.45 29.10 -7.69
CA SER A 54 -12.42 30.45 -7.12
C SER A 54 -13.72 30.74 -6.34
N ARG A 55 -14.88 30.67 -7.02
CA ARG A 55 -16.19 30.88 -6.38
C ARG A 55 -16.45 29.91 -5.23
N GLN A 56 -16.21 28.61 -5.41
CA GLN A 56 -16.45 27.64 -4.34
C GLN A 56 -15.52 27.85 -3.15
N SER A 57 -14.27 28.30 -3.35
CA SER A 57 -13.36 28.57 -2.25
C SER A 57 -13.90 29.67 -1.33
N HIS A 58 -14.44 30.77 -1.87
CA HIS A 58 -15.08 31.80 -1.05
C HIS A 58 -16.33 31.27 -0.32
N ARG A 59 -17.20 30.51 -0.99
CA ARG A 59 -18.40 29.93 -0.36
C ARG A 59 -18.04 28.96 0.77
N VAL A 60 -17.00 28.15 0.58
CA VAL A 60 -16.44 27.28 1.63
C VAL A 60 -15.82 28.11 2.75
N SER A 61 -15.09 29.19 2.45
CA SER A 61 -14.55 30.10 3.48
C SER A 61 -15.67 30.69 4.34
N VAL A 62 -16.76 31.18 3.74
CA VAL A 62 -17.95 31.67 4.47
C VAL A 62 -18.60 30.56 5.28
N LEU A 63 -18.73 29.35 4.74
CA LEU A 63 -19.26 28.20 5.48
C LEU A 63 -18.42 27.89 6.73
N LEU A 64 -17.09 27.81 6.60
CA LEU A 64 -16.18 27.54 7.71
C LEU A 64 -16.23 28.67 8.76
N GLN A 65 -16.34 29.94 8.35
CA GLN A 65 -16.54 31.08 9.25
C GLN A 65 -17.88 31.00 9.99
N ARG A 66 -18.99 30.68 9.30
CA ARG A 66 -20.32 30.47 9.91
C ARG A 66 -20.32 29.30 10.92
N LEU A 67 -19.50 28.29 10.69
CA LEU A 67 -19.27 27.15 11.60
C LEU A 67 -18.29 27.47 12.74
N GLY A 68 -17.76 28.69 12.83
CA GLY A 68 -16.86 29.13 13.91
C GLY A 68 -15.45 28.55 13.82
N VAL A 69 -15.02 28.12 12.63
CA VAL A 69 -13.65 27.67 12.36
C VAL A 69 -12.77 28.89 12.15
N LYS A 70 -11.58 28.90 12.77
CA LYS A 70 -10.68 30.06 12.79
C LYS A 70 -9.39 29.80 12.02
N GLU A 71 -8.75 30.88 11.60
CA GLU A 71 -7.37 30.85 11.08
C GLU A 71 -6.43 30.13 12.05
N GLY A 72 -5.49 29.34 11.51
CA GLY A 72 -4.54 28.53 12.27
C GLY A 72 -5.13 27.24 12.86
N GLU A 73 -6.44 27.00 12.79
CA GLU A 73 -7.01 25.71 13.18
C GLU A 73 -6.82 24.64 12.10
N THR A 74 -6.89 23.36 12.49
CA THR A 74 -6.67 22.23 11.58
C THR A 74 -7.97 21.51 11.21
N VAL A 75 -8.14 21.21 9.92
CA VAL A 75 -9.21 20.38 9.34
C VAL A 75 -8.63 19.03 8.93
N VAL A 76 -9.01 17.94 9.60
CA VAL A 76 -8.64 16.58 9.16
C VAL A 76 -9.59 16.10 8.08
N MET A 77 -9.05 15.66 6.94
CA MET A 77 -9.82 15.32 5.74
C MET A 77 -9.59 13.86 5.33
N VAL A 78 -10.60 13.01 5.54
CA VAL A 78 -10.64 11.59 5.15
C VAL A 78 -11.74 11.38 4.11
N VAL A 79 -11.55 12.00 2.94
CA VAL A 79 -12.54 12.08 1.86
C VAL A 79 -11.95 11.42 0.59
N PRO A 80 -12.73 10.61 -0.17
CA PRO A 80 -12.29 9.98 -1.42
C PRO A 80 -12.01 11.03 -2.52
N ARG A 81 -11.64 10.58 -3.73
CA ARG A 81 -11.25 11.48 -4.83
C ARG A 81 -12.48 12.13 -5.51
N VAL A 82 -13.23 12.93 -4.77
CA VAL A 82 -14.42 13.67 -5.22
C VAL A 82 -14.18 15.19 -5.16
N PRO A 83 -14.83 16.02 -6.02
CA PRO A 83 -14.54 17.45 -6.14
C PRO A 83 -14.59 18.24 -4.82
N ALA A 84 -15.48 17.86 -3.91
CA ALA A 84 -15.58 18.42 -2.56
C ALA A 84 -14.25 18.43 -1.78
N TRP A 85 -13.34 17.48 -2.00
CA TRP A 85 -12.02 17.51 -1.37
C TRP A 85 -11.26 18.79 -1.75
N TRP A 86 -11.26 19.16 -3.03
CA TRP A 86 -10.56 20.33 -3.52
C TRP A 86 -11.31 21.63 -3.22
N GLU A 87 -12.64 21.61 -3.29
CA GLU A 87 -13.48 22.74 -2.86
C GLU A 87 -13.19 23.11 -1.40
N ILE A 88 -13.16 22.11 -0.51
CA ILE A 88 -12.84 22.28 0.91
C ILE A 88 -11.39 22.72 1.10
N ALA A 89 -10.43 22.07 0.42
CA ALA A 89 -9.01 22.38 0.57
C ALA A 89 -8.67 23.83 0.19
N VAL A 90 -9.21 24.33 -0.93
CA VAL A 90 -8.93 25.70 -1.40
C VAL A 90 -9.61 26.73 -0.50
N GLY A 91 -10.86 26.51 -0.06
CA GLY A 91 -11.56 27.42 0.84
C GLY A 91 -10.97 27.45 2.27
N ALA A 92 -10.45 26.32 2.75
CA ALA A 92 -9.68 26.27 3.99
C ALA A 92 -8.38 27.08 3.88
N ILE A 93 -7.58 26.85 2.83
CA ILE A 93 -6.32 27.58 2.61
C ILE A 93 -6.59 29.09 2.42
N ARG A 94 -7.66 29.49 1.72
CA ARG A 94 -8.07 30.91 1.59
C ARG A 94 -8.24 31.56 2.97
N SER A 95 -8.88 30.86 3.91
CA SER A 95 -9.13 31.31 5.29
C SER A 95 -7.95 31.09 6.25
N GLY A 96 -6.77 30.64 5.79
CA GLY A 96 -5.63 30.34 6.68
C GLY A 96 -5.86 29.14 7.60
N ILE A 97 -6.79 28.27 7.23
CA ILE A 97 -7.12 27.04 7.95
C ILE A 97 -6.20 25.94 7.42
N ILE A 98 -5.54 25.23 8.33
CA ILE A 98 -4.54 24.21 8.02
C ILE A 98 -5.26 22.93 7.58
N ILE A 99 -4.99 22.45 6.36
CA ILE A 99 -5.56 21.17 5.91
C ILE A 99 -4.68 20.01 6.37
N ALA A 100 -5.30 18.93 6.83
CA ALA A 100 -4.63 17.68 7.20
C ALA A 100 -5.22 16.49 6.43
N PRO A 101 -4.80 16.27 5.16
CA PRO A 101 -5.30 15.17 4.34
C PRO A 101 -4.86 13.79 4.84
N ALA A 102 -5.76 12.83 4.74
CA ALA A 102 -5.52 11.44 5.13
C ALA A 102 -6.23 10.46 4.19
N THR A 103 -5.73 9.22 4.16
CA THR A 103 -6.27 8.14 3.32
C THR A 103 -7.59 7.60 3.87
N THR A 104 -8.55 7.27 2.99
CA THR A 104 -9.80 6.58 3.33
C THR A 104 -9.59 5.19 3.97
N LEU A 105 -8.38 4.63 3.84
CA LEU A 105 -7.95 3.37 4.45
C LEU A 105 -7.75 3.43 5.97
N LEU A 106 -7.76 4.62 6.60
CA LEU A 106 -7.55 4.72 8.05
C LEU A 106 -8.60 3.96 8.87
N THR A 107 -8.18 3.39 10.00
CA THR A 107 -9.07 2.84 11.04
C THR A 107 -9.63 3.95 11.94
N ALA A 108 -10.64 3.64 12.77
CA ALA A 108 -11.13 4.58 13.78
C ALA A 108 -10.01 5.09 14.71
N LYS A 109 -9.12 4.19 15.15
CA LYS A 109 -7.96 4.55 15.99
C LYS A 109 -6.94 5.44 15.27
N ASP A 110 -6.74 5.22 13.97
CA ASP A 110 -5.87 6.07 13.14
C ASP A 110 -6.42 7.48 12.96
N ILE A 111 -7.75 7.62 12.88
CA ILE A 111 -8.44 8.91 12.81
C ILE A 111 -8.35 9.61 14.17
N GLN A 112 -8.70 8.92 15.26
CA GLN A 112 -8.58 9.40 16.64
C GLN A 112 -7.18 10.00 16.90
N TYR A 113 -6.14 9.25 16.54
CA TYR A 113 -4.76 9.67 16.74
C TYR A 113 -4.45 10.98 16.01
N ARG A 114 -4.90 11.12 14.75
CA ARG A 114 -4.62 12.31 13.93
C ARG A 114 -5.41 13.53 14.40
N CYS A 115 -6.70 13.37 14.70
CA CYS A 115 -7.54 14.44 15.24
C CYS A 115 -6.98 14.97 16.57
N ALA A 116 -6.62 14.07 17.50
CA ALA A 116 -6.02 14.45 18.77
C ALA A 116 -4.64 15.10 18.60
N LYS A 117 -3.73 14.47 17.83
CA LYS A 117 -2.35 14.94 17.68
C LYS A 117 -2.24 16.30 16.98
N SER A 118 -3.10 16.57 16.00
CA SER A 118 -3.19 17.87 15.31
C SER A 118 -4.12 18.88 15.99
N LYS A 119 -4.77 18.51 17.10
CA LYS A 119 -5.80 19.32 17.79
C LYS A 119 -6.88 19.83 16.82
N ALA A 120 -7.30 18.97 15.88
CA ALA A 120 -8.21 19.33 14.81
C ALA A 120 -9.53 19.91 15.35
N SER A 121 -9.99 21.01 14.77
CA SER A 121 -11.29 21.61 15.11
C SER A 121 -12.43 21.10 14.22
N VAL A 122 -12.09 20.58 13.04
CA VAL A 122 -13.03 20.02 12.06
C VAL A 122 -12.56 18.64 11.61
N PHE A 123 -13.51 17.71 11.51
CA PHE A 123 -13.34 16.46 10.76
C PHE A 123 -14.23 16.48 9.51
N VAL A 124 -13.65 16.13 8.36
CA VAL A 124 -14.37 15.95 7.11
C VAL A 124 -14.17 14.53 6.61
N GLY A 125 -15.25 13.82 6.28
CA GLY A 125 -15.17 12.47 5.74
C GLY A 125 -16.30 12.11 4.78
N ASP A 126 -16.17 10.98 4.10
CA ASP A 126 -17.33 10.30 3.51
C ASP A 126 -18.13 9.54 4.56
N GLY A 127 -19.24 8.91 4.18
CA GLY A 127 -20.06 8.11 5.10
C GLY A 127 -19.27 7.03 5.85
N ALA A 128 -18.38 6.31 5.17
CA ALA A 128 -17.56 5.28 5.83
C ALA A 128 -16.57 5.86 6.84
N SER A 129 -15.95 7.00 6.52
CA SER A 129 -14.96 7.64 7.39
C SER A 129 -15.59 8.39 8.57
N VAL A 130 -16.78 8.99 8.36
CA VAL A 130 -17.58 9.58 9.44
C VAL A 130 -18.11 8.51 10.39
N ALA A 131 -18.59 7.36 9.89
CA ALA A 131 -18.98 6.24 10.75
C ALA A 131 -17.82 5.78 11.66
N LYS A 132 -16.60 5.62 11.11
CA LYS A 132 -15.38 5.31 11.89
C LYS A 132 -15.02 6.41 12.89
N PHE A 133 -15.24 7.68 12.56
CA PHE A 133 -14.93 8.80 13.46
C PHE A 133 -15.92 8.87 14.63
N LEU A 134 -17.20 8.64 14.37
CA LEU A 134 -18.24 8.68 15.41
C LEU A 134 -18.01 7.64 16.52
N THR A 135 -17.42 6.47 16.23
CA THR A 135 -17.08 5.49 17.27
C THR A 135 -15.92 5.91 18.20
N VAL A 136 -15.21 6.99 17.89
CA VAL A 136 -14.10 7.56 18.68
C VAL A 136 -14.28 9.05 18.96
N ARG A 137 -15.51 9.57 18.78
CA ARG A 137 -15.80 11.01 18.88
C ARG A 137 -15.48 11.57 20.27
N ASP A 138 -15.75 10.81 21.32
CA ASP A 138 -15.56 11.26 22.71
C ASP A 138 -14.08 11.46 23.06
N GLU A 139 -13.18 10.73 22.40
CA GLU A 139 -11.73 10.91 22.51
C GLU A 139 -11.20 12.12 21.71
N CYS A 140 -12.01 12.67 20.82
CA CYS A 140 -11.64 13.75 19.88
C CYS A 140 -12.28 15.09 20.28
N SER A 141 -12.13 15.49 21.54
CA SER A 141 -12.82 16.64 22.15
C SER A 141 -12.55 17.99 21.46
N SER A 142 -11.43 18.16 20.75
CA SER A 142 -11.13 19.36 19.97
C SER A 142 -12.02 19.53 18.74
N VAL A 143 -12.58 18.45 18.19
CA VAL A 143 -13.37 18.47 16.95
C VAL A 143 -14.79 18.99 17.24
N ARG A 144 -15.02 20.26 16.90
CA ARG A 144 -16.29 20.95 17.11
C ARG A 144 -17.27 20.73 15.95
N THR A 145 -16.75 20.45 14.76
CA THR A 145 -17.53 20.37 13.51
C THR A 145 -17.24 19.06 12.78
N ILE A 146 -18.29 18.37 12.33
CA ILE A 146 -18.22 17.12 11.56
C ILE A 146 -18.96 17.33 10.25
N LEU A 147 -18.24 17.41 9.13
CA LEU A 147 -18.81 17.54 7.80
C LEU A 147 -18.73 16.20 7.06
N GLN A 148 -19.87 15.71 6.56
CA GLN A 148 -19.94 14.51 5.75
C GLN A 148 -20.17 14.86 4.27
N VAL A 149 -19.40 14.24 3.38
CA VAL A 149 -19.59 14.29 1.93
C VAL A 149 -20.40 13.06 1.48
N GLY A 150 -21.39 13.28 0.60
CA GLY A 150 -22.33 12.27 0.12
C GLY A 150 -23.75 12.49 0.66
N ASP A 151 -24.70 11.66 0.20
CA ASP A 151 -26.13 11.96 0.34
C ASP A 151 -26.75 11.43 1.64
N VAL A 152 -26.31 10.26 2.11
CA VAL A 152 -26.84 9.61 3.32
C VAL A 152 -25.99 9.99 4.53
N ILE A 153 -26.47 10.95 5.32
CA ILE A 153 -25.73 11.55 6.44
C ILE A 153 -25.93 10.77 7.75
N HIS A 154 -24.84 10.54 8.49
CA HIS A 154 -24.92 9.92 9.82
C HIS A 154 -25.42 10.91 10.89
N PRO A 155 -26.23 10.46 11.87
CA PRO A 155 -26.55 11.25 13.05
C PRO A 155 -25.28 11.78 13.74
N GLY A 156 -25.27 13.07 14.08
CA GLY A 156 -24.10 13.74 14.66
C GLY A 156 -23.15 14.38 13.63
N ALA A 157 -23.35 14.17 12.32
CA ALA A 157 -22.65 14.89 11.26
C ALA A 157 -23.60 15.82 10.48
N SER A 158 -23.03 16.83 9.83
CA SER A 158 -23.75 17.74 8.92
C SER A 158 -23.37 17.45 7.47
N SER A 159 -24.32 17.51 6.53
CA SER A 159 -24.02 17.41 5.10
C SER A 159 -23.17 18.59 4.65
N PHE A 160 -22.03 18.33 4.01
CA PHE A 160 -21.22 19.39 3.40
C PHE A 160 -22.01 20.16 2.33
N TYR A 161 -22.64 19.45 1.38
CA TYR A 161 -23.33 20.07 0.26
C TYR A 161 -24.55 20.88 0.71
N ALA A 162 -25.43 20.32 1.57
CA ALA A 162 -26.60 21.06 2.05
C ALA A 162 -26.19 22.26 2.93
N SER A 163 -25.09 22.17 3.70
CA SER A 163 -24.58 23.33 4.45
C SER A 163 -24.00 24.40 3.52
N LEU A 164 -23.39 24.00 2.40
CA LEU A 164 -22.87 24.91 1.38
C LEU A 164 -23.99 25.55 0.55
N GLU A 165 -25.12 24.88 0.34
CA GLU A 165 -26.33 25.45 -0.32
C GLU A 165 -26.94 26.61 0.47
N LEU A 166 -26.78 26.64 1.80
CA LEU A 166 -27.16 27.77 2.65
C LEU A 166 -26.21 28.96 2.54
N VAL A 167 -25.09 28.84 1.82
CA VAL A 167 -24.18 29.94 1.49
C VAL A 167 -24.50 30.44 0.08
N GLU A 168 -24.63 31.76 -0.05
CA GLU A 168 -25.03 32.46 -1.25
C GLU A 168 -24.07 32.14 -2.42
N ALA A 169 -24.58 32.14 -3.65
CA ALA A 169 -23.81 31.68 -4.82
C ALA A 169 -22.64 32.63 -5.17
N ASP A 170 -22.79 33.91 -4.82
CA ASP A 170 -21.87 35.03 -4.98
C ASP A 170 -21.17 35.44 -3.67
N ALA A 171 -21.33 34.64 -2.61
CA ALA A 171 -20.66 34.91 -1.33
C ALA A 171 -19.14 35.02 -1.50
N SER A 172 -18.58 36.11 -0.98
CA SER A 172 -17.15 36.42 -1.00
C SER A 172 -16.58 36.57 0.41
N VAL A 173 -15.26 36.47 0.53
CA VAL A 173 -14.49 36.81 1.72
C VAL A 173 -13.32 37.68 1.30
N GLU A 174 -12.79 38.50 2.20
CA GLU A 174 -11.61 39.33 1.94
C GLU A 174 -10.37 38.48 1.64
N ASP A 175 -9.60 38.90 0.63
CA ASP A 175 -8.40 38.20 0.16
C ASP A 175 -7.18 38.50 1.04
N VAL A 176 -7.07 37.76 2.13
CA VAL A 176 -5.94 37.85 3.06
C VAL A 176 -4.76 36.99 2.58
N ARG A 177 -3.66 37.65 2.19
CA ARG A 177 -2.33 37.01 2.10
C ARG A 177 -1.71 36.90 3.47
N ARG A 178 -0.99 35.82 3.70
CA ARG A 178 -0.36 35.50 4.99
C ARG A 178 1.14 35.40 4.82
N ASP A 179 1.89 35.68 5.87
CA ASP A 179 3.34 35.55 5.90
C ASP A 179 3.74 34.17 5.35
N TRP A 180 4.79 34.12 4.53
CA TRP A 180 5.20 32.92 3.79
C TRP A 180 5.41 31.68 4.67
N ASN A 181 5.76 31.87 5.94
CA ASN A 181 6.00 30.85 6.97
C ASN A 181 4.74 30.44 7.75
N SER A 182 3.57 31.02 7.46
CA SER A 182 2.29 30.63 8.07
C SER A 182 1.93 29.20 7.65
N PRO A 183 1.53 28.30 8.57
CA PRO A 183 1.18 26.92 8.22
C PRO A 183 -0.03 26.86 7.28
N SER A 184 -0.02 25.89 6.36
CA SER A 184 -1.14 25.64 5.41
C SER A 184 -1.56 24.18 5.32
N LEU A 185 -0.64 23.24 5.57
CA LEU A 185 -0.80 21.82 5.29
C LEU A 185 -0.03 20.98 6.30
N ILE A 186 -0.68 19.94 6.83
CA ILE A 186 -0.03 18.91 7.66
C ILE A 186 -0.26 17.53 7.03
N TYR A 187 0.83 16.83 6.70
CA TYR A 187 0.76 15.40 6.37
C TYR A 187 1.23 14.54 7.55
N PHE A 188 0.55 13.41 7.79
CA PHE A 188 0.98 12.42 8.78
C PHE A 188 1.84 11.34 8.13
N THR A 189 3.17 11.45 8.27
CA THR A 189 4.13 10.40 7.90
C THR A 189 4.40 9.48 9.09
N SER A 190 4.46 8.17 8.89
CA SER A 190 4.82 7.28 9.99
C SER A 190 6.31 7.44 10.38
N GLY A 191 6.69 7.06 11.60
CA GLY A 191 8.06 7.16 12.09
C GLY A 191 8.77 5.80 12.15
N THR A 192 10.07 5.77 11.88
CA THR A 192 10.91 4.55 11.83
C THR A 192 10.85 3.69 13.10
N SER A 193 10.52 4.29 14.25
CA SER A 193 10.40 3.61 15.55
C SER A 193 9.16 4.04 16.37
N GLY A 194 8.21 4.77 15.79
CA GLY A 194 7.14 5.43 16.57
C GLY A 194 5.89 5.83 15.78
N PRO A 195 4.89 6.43 16.44
CA PRO A 195 3.62 6.80 15.82
C PRO A 195 3.80 7.92 14.78
N PRO A 196 2.78 8.17 13.92
CA PRO A 196 2.91 9.14 12.84
C PRO A 196 3.22 10.58 13.27
N LYS A 197 4.24 11.16 12.64
CA LYS A 197 4.72 12.53 12.83
C LYS A 197 3.98 13.47 11.88
N MET A 198 3.76 14.70 12.32
CA MET A 198 3.11 15.76 11.56
C MET A 198 4.13 16.55 10.74
N VAL A 199 4.25 16.28 9.45
CA VAL A 199 5.04 17.07 8.48
C VAL A 199 4.28 18.37 8.20
N CYS A 200 4.77 19.50 8.73
CA CYS A 200 4.12 20.80 8.58
C CYS A 200 4.71 21.60 7.39
N HIS A 201 3.84 22.06 6.50
CA HIS A 201 4.15 22.92 5.37
C HIS A 201 3.44 24.27 5.48
N ASN A 202 4.23 25.34 5.44
CA ASN A 202 3.76 26.70 5.26
C ASN A 202 3.18 27.01 3.86
N GLN A 203 2.66 28.22 3.71
CA GLN A 203 2.05 28.76 2.47
C GLN A 203 2.92 28.63 1.22
N VAL A 204 4.26 28.66 1.32
CA VAL A 204 5.13 28.61 0.12
C VAL A 204 5.79 27.25 -0.11
N SER A 205 6.05 26.47 0.93
CA SER A 205 6.95 25.31 0.87
C SER A 205 6.43 24.13 0.06
N TYR A 206 5.11 23.95 0.03
CA TYR A 206 4.40 23.11 -0.93
C TYR A 206 3.60 23.98 -1.91
N PRO A 207 2.68 24.86 -1.46
CA PRO A 207 1.71 25.46 -2.37
C PRO A 207 2.31 26.33 -3.47
N LEU A 208 3.48 26.95 -3.24
CA LEU A 208 4.23 27.69 -4.27
C LEU A 208 5.39 26.88 -4.87
N ALA A 209 6.24 26.26 -4.05
CA ALA A 209 7.49 25.64 -4.50
C ALA A 209 7.29 24.48 -5.50
N LEU A 210 6.14 23.81 -5.47
CA LEU A 210 5.77 22.76 -6.42
C LEU A 210 5.60 23.26 -7.86
N THR A 211 5.59 24.58 -8.10
CA THR A 211 5.75 25.19 -9.44
C THR A 211 6.99 24.65 -10.16
N THR A 212 8.13 24.50 -9.47
CA THR A 212 9.37 23.97 -10.06
C THR A 212 9.21 22.51 -10.47
N THR A 213 8.61 21.67 -9.61
CA THR A 213 8.29 20.28 -9.94
C THR A 213 7.38 20.18 -11.17
N ALA A 214 6.36 21.03 -11.23
CA ALA A 214 5.38 21.01 -12.31
C ALA A 214 5.93 21.48 -13.66
N LYS A 215 6.69 22.58 -13.68
CA LYS A 215 7.34 23.08 -14.90
C LYS A 215 8.42 22.12 -15.41
N SER A 216 9.34 21.71 -14.53
CA SER A 216 10.57 21.02 -14.96
C SER A 216 10.39 19.52 -15.15
N TRP A 217 9.61 18.86 -14.27
CA TRP A 217 9.49 17.40 -14.28
C TRP A 217 8.17 16.93 -14.88
N TYR A 218 7.02 17.47 -14.47
CA TYR A 218 5.73 17.13 -15.08
C TYR A 218 5.48 17.80 -16.44
N GLN A 219 6.29 18.81 -16.81
CA GLN A 219 6.19 19.56 -18.08
C GLN A 219 4.78 20.15 -18.31
N LEU A 220 4.21 20.74 -17.24
CA LEU A 220 2.86 21.31 -17.24
C LEU A 220 2.86 22.76 -17.66
N ALA A 221 1.78 23.13 -18.34
CA ALA A 221 1.44 24.45 -18.83
C ALA A 221 -0.10 24.49 -19.07
N PRO A 222 -0.72 25.66 -19.35
CA PRO A 222 -2.12 25.71 -19.73
C PRO A 222 -2.42 24.79 -20.92
N GLY A 223 -3.53 24.05 -20.84
CA GLY A 223 -3.92 23.03 -21.83
C GLY A 223 -3.24 21.66 -21.67
N LYS A 224 -2.31 21.48 -20.72
CA LYS A 224 -1.85 20.14 -20.31
C LYS A 224 -2.79 19.53 -19.26
N VAL A 225 -2.93 18.21 -19.30
CA VAL A 225 -3.78 17.44 -18.40
C VAL A 225 -2.91 16.43 -17.64
N LEU A 226 -2.78 16.61 -16.33
CA LEU A 226 -2.04 15.71 -15.44
C LEU A 226 -2.99 14.71 -14.78
N TRP A 227 -2.72 13.41 -14.93
CA TRP A 227 -3.31 12.39 -14.06
C TRP A 227 -2.26 11.83 -13.10
N ASN A 228 -2.50 11.97 -11.80
CA ASN A 228 -1.76 11.26 -10.76
C ASN A 228 -2.65 10.19 -10.12
N THR A 229 -2.14 8.97 -9.99
CA THR A 229 -2.87 7.84 -9.42
C THR A 229 -2.92 7.86 -7.88
N ALA A 230 -2.14 8.71 -7.22
CA ALA A 230 -2.12 8.82 -5.76
C ALA A 230 -3.46 9.28 -5.18
N GLU A 231 -3.78 8.84 -3.96
CA GLU A 231 -4.86 9.40 -3.14
C GLU A 231 -4.35 10.64 -2.38
N GLN A 232 -5.26 11.54 -2.00
CA GLN A 232 -4.98 12.84 -1.39
C GLN A 232 -4.29 12.74 -0.03
N GLY A 233 -4.45 11.62 0.67
CA GLY A 233 -3.73 11.30 1.91
C GLY A 233 -2.21 11.12 1.76
N TRP A 234 -1.67 11.16 0.54
CA TRP A 234 -0.24 11.02 0.25
C TRP A 234 0.32 12.31 -0.36
N GLY A 235 1.51 12.75 0.09
CA GLY A 235 2.13 14.01 -0.36
C GLY A 235 2.28 14.16 -1.88
N LYS A 236 2.44 13.05 -2.60
CA LYS A 236 2.46 13.01 -4.07
C LYS A 236 1.19 13.58 -4.71
N ALA A 237 0.02 13.44 -4.08
CA ALA A 237 -1.21 14.06 -4.58
C ALA A 237 -1.18 15.59 -4.42
N ALA A 238 -0.64 16.12 -3.32
CA ALA A 238 -0.39 17.55 -3.16
C ALA A 238 0.59 18.08 -4.22
N TRP A 239 1.63 17.31 -4.59
CA TRP A 239 2.54 17.68 -5.69
C TRP A 239 1.81 17.90 -7.02
N SER A 240 0.79 17.09 -7.29
CA SER A 240 -0.03 17.22 -8.50
C SER A 240 -1.08 18.32 -8.39
N PHE A 241 -1.70 18.48 -7.23
CA PHE A 241 -2.70 19.53 -6.98
C PHE A 241 -2.09 20.92 -7.08
N PHE A 242 -1.14 21.26 -6.20
CA PHE A 242 -0.48 22.57 -6.23
C PHE A 242 0.32 22.75 -7.52
N GLY A 243 1.05 21.71 -7.96
CA GLY A 243 1.88 21.77 -9.17
C GLY A 243 1.09 22.04 -10.45
N ALA A 244 0.02 21.29 -10.74
CA ALA A 244 -0.76 21.49 -11.95
C ALA A 244 -1.40 22.89 -11.97
N TRP A 245 -2.02 23.28 -10.86
CA TRP A 245 -2.72 24.56 -10.76
C TRP A 245 -1.77 25.76 -10.75
N ASN A 246 -0.57 25.66 -10.17
CA ASN A 246 0.47 26.69 -10.34
C ASN A 246 0.78 26.95 -11.82
N CYS A 247 0.76 25.92 -12.66
CA CYS A 247 1.01 26.00 -14.10
C CYS A 247 -0.25 26.22 -14.96
N GLY A 248 -1.44 26.44 -14.37
CA GLY A 248 -2.70 26.53 -15.12
C GLY A 248 -3.10 25.24 -15.85
N ALA A 249 -2.50 24.10 -15.48
CA ALA A 249 -2.79 22.80 -16.05
C ALA A 249 -3.97 22.12 -15.36
N THR A 250 -4.71 21.32 -16.11
CA THR A 250 -5.90 20.61 -15.63
C THR A 250 -5.50 19.36 -14.86
N LEU A 251 -6.07 19.17 -13.67
CA LEU A 251 -5.92 17.95 -12.88
C LEU A 251 -6.99 16.92 -13.30
N PHE A 252 -6.59 15.80 -13.88
CA PHE A 252 -7.49 14.68 -14.12
C PHE A 252 -7.62 13.82 -12.85
N VAL A 253 -8.86 13.53 -12.47
CA VAL A 253 -9.24 12.77 -11.29
C VAL A 253 -10.22 11.66 -11.66
N TYR A 254 -9.87 10.42 -11.35
CA TYR A 254 -10.78 9.29 -11.36
C TYR A 254 -11.00 8.82 -9.93
N ASP A 255 -12.25 8.60 -9.53
CA ASP A 255 -12.63 8.15 -8.18
C ASP A 255 -12.34 6.65 -7.96
N ASP A 256 -11.06 6.26 -8.06
CA ASP A 256 -10.64 4.85 -7.93
C ASP A 256 -10.58 4.40 -6.47
N ARG A 257 -11.71 3.90 -5.96
CA ARG A 257 -11.80 3.27 -4.64
C ARG A 257 -11.48 1.77 -4.68
N GLY A 258 -11.23 1.21 -5.87
CA GLY A 258 -11.00 -0.22 -6.08
C GLY A 258 -9.53 -0.60 -6.19
N PRO A 259 -9.23 -1.89 -6.43
CA PRO A 259 -7.88 -2.33 -6.72
C PRO A 259 -7.34 -1.72 -8.02
N PHE A 260 -6.03 -1.43 -7.99
CA PHE A 260 -5.31 -0.97 -9.17
C PHE A 260 -5.49 -1.96 -10.32
N SER A 261 -5.83 -1.44 -11.51
CA SER A 261 -5.99 -2.25 -12.72
C SER A 261 -5.30 -1.54 -13.89
N ALA A 262 -4.31 -2.21 -14.48
CA ALA A 262 -3.58 -1.71 -15.65
C ALA A 262 -4.53 -1.49 -16.84
N GLN A 263 -5.45 -2.43 -17.11
CA GLN A 263 -6.45 -2.28 -18.18
C GLN A 263 -7.37 -1.08 -17.96
N ARG A 264 -7.80 -0.82 -16.72
CA ARG A 264 -8.61 0.36 -16.39
C ARG A 264 -7.83 1.66 -16.59
N LEU A 265 -6.57 1.70 -16.16
CA LEU A 265 -5.70 2.85 -16.40
C LEU A 265 -5.54 3.13 -17.90
N LEU A 266 -5.23 2.10 -18.69
CA LEU A 266 -5.09 2.22 -20.15
C LEU A 266 -6.41 2.64 -20.82
N ARG A 267 -7.55 2.09 -20.39
CA ARG A 267 -8.87 2.47 -20.90
C ARG A 267 -9.20 3.94 -20.63
N ILE A 268 -8.86 4.45 -19.45
CA ILE A 268 -9.02 5.87 -19.12
C ILE A 268 -8.06 6.73 -19.96
N LEU A 269 -6.80 6.32 -20.15
CA LEU A 269 -5.88 7.01 -21.07
C LEU A 269 -6.36 7.04 -22.52
N HIS A 270 -7.07 6.01 -22.97
CA HIS A 270 -7.68 5.95 -24.30
C HIS A 270 -8.93 6.84 -24.44
N GLN A 271 -9.67 7.07 -23.35
CA GLN A 271 -10.94 7.82 -23.35
C GLN A 271 -10.82 9.31 -23.06
N TYR A 272 -9.75 9.76 -22.41
CA TYR A 272 -9.61 11.15 -21.94
C TYR A 272 -8.28 11.77 -22.42
N PRO A 273 -8.23 13.11 -22.64
CA PRO A 273 -7.07 13.81 -23.22
C PRO A 273 -5.93 14.01 -22.20
N ILE A 274 -5.55 12.96 -21.48
CA ILE A 274 -4.52 12.97 -20.44
C ILE A 274 -3.15 13.05 -21.10
N THR A 275 -2.46 14.18 -20.96
CA THR A 275 -1.17 14.42 -21.62
C THR A 275 0.02 13.91 -20.81
N THR A 276 -0.11 13.90 -19.48
CA THR A 276 0.95 13.53 -18.55
C THR A 276 0.40 12.57 -17.49
N ILE A 277 1.10 11.45 -17.23
CA ILE A 277 0.84 10.62 -16.05
C ILE A 277 1.93 10.75 -14.99
N CYS A 278 1.51 10.68 -13.74
CA CYS A 278 2.37 10.34 -12.62
C CYS A 278 1.84 9.11 -11.88
N ALA A 279 2.60 8.02 -11.91
CA ALA A 279 2.28 6.79 -11.20
C ALA A 279 3.48 6.35 -10.35
N ALA A 280 3.31 5.35 -9.48
CA ALA A 280 4.45 4.74 -8.78
C ALA A 280 5.00 3.56 -9.61
N PRO A 281 6.29 3.18 -9.50
CA PRO A 281 6.89 2.10 -10.27
C PRO A 281 6.12 0.78 -10.32
N LEU A 282 5.43 0.35 -9.26
CA LEU A 282 4.55 -0.84 -9.32
C LEU A 282 3.43 -0.72 -10.38
N ALA A 283 2.87 0.46 -10.63
CA ALA A 283 1.87 0.64 -11.68
C ALA A 283 2.51 0.38 -13.06
N PHE A 284 3.70 0.91 -13.33
CA PHE A 284 4.45 0.63 -14.55
C PHE A 284 4.86 -0.86 -14.65
N ARG A 285 5.24 -1.52 -13.53
CA ARG A 285 5.48 -2.97 -13.48
C ARG A 285 4.27 -3.80 -13.94
N GLN A 286 3.04 -3.29 -13.78
CA GLN A 286 1.82 -3.94 -14.28
C GLN A 286 1.49 -3.54 -15.73
N LEU A 287 1.83 -2.32 -16.16
CA LEU A 287 1.59 -1.83 -17.51
C LEU A 287 2.48 -2.49 -18.58
N VAL A 288 3.62 -3.06 -18.19
CA VAL A 288 4.53 -3.79 -19.09
C VAL A 288 4.22 -5.29 -19.22
N LEU A 289 3.21 -5.80 -18.51
CA LEU A 289 2.76 -7.19 -18.63
C LEU A 289 2.04 -7.44 -19.95
N GLN A 290 2.04 -8.69 -20.42
CA GLN A 290 1.55 -9.05 -21.76
C GLN A 290 0.08 -8.68 -21.98
N GLU A 291 -0.78 -8.83 -20.97
CA GLU A 291 -2.20 -8.47 -21.04
C GLU A 291 -2.41 -6.96 -21.16
N ALA A 292 -1.57 -6.16 -20.50
CA ALA A 292 -1.59 -4.71 -20.58
C ALA A 292 -1.03 -4.21 -21.92
N LYS A 293 0.05 -4.85 -22.42
CA LYS A 293 0.61 -4.60 -23.75
C LYS A 293 -0.42 -4.86 -24.86
N SER A 294 -1.06 -6.04 -24.86
CA SER A 294 -2.11 -6.37 -25.84
C SER A 294 -3.30 -5.41 -25.78
N TYR A 295 -3.61 -4.84 -24.61
CA TYR A 295 -4.62 -3.80 -24.47
C TYR A 295 -4.16 -2.47 -25.07
N TYR A 296 -2.92 -2.03 -24.78
CA TYR A 296 -2.32 -0.79 -25.29
C TYR A 296 -2.27 -0.78 -26.83
N GLU A 297 -1.85 -1.89 -27.44
CA GLU A 297 -1.78 -2.02 -28.91
C GLU A 297 -3.15 -1.86 -29.59
N LYS A 298 -4.23 -2.29 -28.93
CA LYS A 298 -5.61 -2.18 -29.44
C LYS A 298 -6.28 -0.84 -29.10
N TYR A 299 -5.94 -0.25 -27.96
CA TYR A 299 -6.54 0.95 -27.40
C TYR A 299 -5.45 1.92 -26.93
N PRO A 300 -4.70 2.55 -27.85
CA PRO A 300 -3.62 3.46 -27.49
C PRO A 300 -4.16 4.72 -26.79
N PRO A 301 -3.37 5.37 -25.91
CA PRO A 301 -3.75 6.62 -25.26
C PRO A 301 -4.16 7.73 -26.25
N MET A 302 -5.16 8.53 -25.88
CA MET A 302 -5.68 9.62 -26.70
C MET A 302 -4.67 10.76 -26.89
N ALA A 303 -3.93 11.13 -25.83
CA ALA A 303 -3.07 12.32 -25.82
C ALA A 303 -1.78 12.17 -25.00
N LEU A 304 -1.50 10.97 -24.46
CA LEU A 304 -0.38 10.75 -23.56
C LEU A 304 0.95 10.98 -24.30
N SER A 305 1.77 11.88 -23.76
CA SER A 305 3.06 12.26 -24.34
C SER A 305 4.20 12.30 -23.31
N HIS A 306 3.89 12.11 -22.02
CA HIS A 306 4.88 12.21 -20.95
C HIS A 306 4.53 11.33 -19.74
N CYS A 307 5.51 10.55 -19.28
CA CYS A 307 5.36 9.59 -18.18
C CYS A 307 6.34 9.91 -17.05
N THR A 308 5.86 10.01 -15.82
CA THR A 308 6.68 10.25 -14.63
C THR A 308 6.46 9.18 -13.56
N ALA A 309 7.53 8.80 -12.85
CA ALA A 309 7.48 7.82 -11.77
C ALA A 309 8.15 8.35 -10.50
N ALA A 310 7.54 8.10 -9.35
CA ALA A 310 8.09 8.43 -8.03
C ALA A 310 7.41 7.64 -6.92
N GLY A 311 8.07 7.49 -5.77
CA GLY A 311 7.56 6.82 -4.55
C GLY A 311 8.35 5.56 -4.22
N GLU A 312 8.56 4.70 -5.21
CA GLU A 312 9.48 3.56 -5.16
C GLU A 312 10.71 3.86 -6.03
N ALA A 313 11.80 3.11 -5.86
CA ALA A 313 12.87 3.10 -6.85
C ALA A 313 12.44 2.30 -8.09
N LEU A 314 12.70 2.85 -9.27
CA LEU A 314 12.26 2.31 -10.55
C LEU A 314 13.27 1.29 -11.12
N ASN A 315 12.77 0.18 -11.66
CA ASN A 315 13.58 -0.86 -12.26
C ASN A 315 13.83 -0.60 -13.76
N ASP A 316 15.08 -0.69 -14.20
CA ASP A 316 15.53 -0.43 -15.56
C ASP A 316 14.76 -1.20 -16.65
N GLU A 317 14.38 -2.44 -16.36
CA GLU A 317 13.67 -3.29 -17.32
C GLU A 317 12.25 -2.78 -17.56
N VAL A 318 11.61 -2.21 -16.54
CA VAL A 318 10.29 -1.57 -16.67
C VAL A 318 10.38 -0.33 -17.56
N ILE A 319 11.48 0.44 -17.47
CA ILE A 319 11.73 1.59 -18.34
C ILE A 319 11.90 1.13 -19.79
N ARG A 320 12.74 0.12 -20.03
CA ARG A 320 12.99 -0.44 -21.37
C ARG A 320 11.72 -1.02 -22.00
N GLN A 321 10.96 -1.82 -21.26
CA GLN A 321 9.73 -2.43 -21.76
C GLN A 321 8.64 -1.40 -22.01
N TRP A 322 8.46 -0.41 -21.12
CA TRP A 322 7.50 0.68 -21.34
C TRP A 322 7.86 1.50 -22.58
N HIS A 323 9.15 1.82 -22.78
CA HIS A 323 9.61 2.50 -24.01
C HIS A 323 9.36 1.65 -25.26
N ALA A 324 9.60 0.33 -25.20
CA ALA A 324 9.34 -0.58 -26.32
C ALA A 324 7.84 -0.74 -26.66
N ILE A 325 6.94 -0.58 -25.68
CA ILE A 325 5.48 -0.64 -25.87
C ILE A 325 4.92 0.71 -26.37
N SER A 326 5.40 1.81 -25.79
CA SER A 326 4.74 3.12 -25.90
C SER A 326 5.51 4.19 -26.68
N GLY A 327 6.80 3.97 -26.96
CA GLY A 327 7.72 4.98 -27.48
C GLY A 327 8.09 6.08 -26.47
N MET A 328 7.60 6.01 -25.22
CA MET A 328 7.84 7.02 -24.19
C MET A 328 8.79 6.50 -23.11
N GLU A 329 9.74 7.34 -22.67
CA GLU A 329 10.55 7.05 -21.49
C GLU A 329 9.77 7.32 -20.20
N ILE A 330 10.03 6.55 -19.14
CA ILE A 330 9.55 6.85 -17.80
C ILE A 330 10.57 7.76 -17.12
N ARG A 331 10.16 8.99 -16.77
CA ARG A 331 11.01 9.93 -16.06
C ARG A 331 10.92 9.71 -14.55
N ASP A 332 11.88 8.95 -14.01
CA ASP A 332 11.99 8.75 -12.56
C ASP A 332 12.28 10.07 -11.83
N GLY A 333 11.87 10.15 -10.58
CA GLY A 333 11.97 11.34 -9.75
C GLY A 333 11.87 11.03 -8.25
N TYR A 334 12.68 11.73 -7.47
CA TYR A 334 12.84 11.50 -6.04
C TYR A 334 12.57 12.76 -5.20
N GLY A 335 11.86 12.55 -4.10
CA GLY A 335 11.62 13.48 -3.01
C GLY A 335 10.77 12.77 -1.95
N GLN A 336 10.39 13.49 -0.90
CA GLN A 336 9.74 12.93 0.29
C GLN A 336 8.48 13.73 0.62
N THR A 337 7.69 13.28 1.59
CA THR A 337 6.55 14.10 2.07
C THR A 337 7.02 15.41 2.69
N GLU A 338 8.26 15.45 3.18
CA GLU A 338 8.93 16.63 3.74
C GLU A 338 9.47 17.62 2.69
N THR A 339 9.49 17.26 1.41
CA THR A 339 10.17 18.03 0.33
C THR A 339 9.35 18.08 -0.95
N ILE A 340 9.69 19.02 -1.84
CA ILE A 340 9.30 18.91 -3.26
C ILE A 340 10.18 17.87 -3.97
N LEU A 341 10.08 17.76 -5.30
CA LEU A 341 11.03 16.98 -6.09
C LEU A 341 12.46 17.49 -5.89
N LEU A 342 13.34 16.64 -5.36
CA LEU A 342 14.74 16.97 -5.08
C LEU A 342 15.65 16.67 -6.28
N CYS A 343 15.44 15.53 -6.94
CA CYS A 343 16.09 15.18 -8.21
C CYS A 343 15.13 14.43 -9.13
N GLY A 344 15.37 14.52 -10.44
CA GLY A 344 14.52 13.92 -11.46
C GLY A 344 15.20 13.83 -12.82
N ASN A 345 14.61 13.05 -13.71
CA ASN A 345 14.99 12.98 -15.11
C ASN A 345 14.29 14.12 -15.89
N PHE A 346 15.03 15.09 -16.41
CA PHE A 346 14.48 16.30 -17.07
C PHE A 346 14.74 16.33 -18.57
N SER A 347 13.90 17.06 -19.32
CA SER A 347 14.09 17.27 -20.76
C SER A 347 15.44 17.95 -21.06
N GLY A 348 16.08 17.55 -22.15
CA GLY A 348 17.44 17.99 -22.51
C GLY A 348 18.58 17.17 -21.91
N PHE A 349 18.30 16.23 -20.99
CA PHE A 349 19.27 15.26 -20.48
C PHE A 349 18.89 13.84 -20.88
N ALA A 350 19.90 13.01 -21.17
CA ALA A 350 19.70 11.59 -21.44
C ALA A 350 19.23 10.85 -20.18
N ILE A 351 18.23 9.98 -20.29
CA ILE A 351 17.80 9.18 -19.15
C ILE A 351 18.77 8.02 -18.93
N ARG A 352 19.17 7.82 -17.68
CA ARG A 352 19.98 6.67 -17.23
C ARG A 352 19.05 5.73 -16.47
N PRO A 353 18.69 4.55 -17.02
CA PRO A 353 17.93 3.56 -16.28
C PRO A 353 18.57 3.27 -14.91
N GLY A 354 17.76 3.18 -13.86
CA GLY A 354 18.21 2.99 -12.48
C GLY A 354 18.69 4.26 -11.77
N SER A 355 18.77 5.40 -12.46
CA SER A 355 19.07 6.70 -11.85
C SER A 355 17.80 7.53 -11.58
N MET A 356 17.78 8.16 -10.41
CA MET A 356 16.80 9.19 -10.03
C MET A 356 16.95 10.50 -10.84
N GLY A 357 17.95 10.58 -11.73
CA GLY A 357 18.24 11.76 -12.54
C GLY A 357 19.17 12.75 -11.84
N LYS A 358 19.03 14.04 -12.16
CA LYS A 358 19.88 15.14 -11.66
C LYS A 358 19.13 16.00 -10.63
N PRO A 359 19.78 16.84 -9.82
CA PRO A 359 19.10 17.79 -8.94
C PRO A 359 18.08 18.64 -9.70
N ALA A 360 16.89 18.83 -9.12
CA ALA A 360 15.88 19.69 -9.71
C ALA A 360 16.36 21.16 -9.73
N PRO A 361 15.90 21.98 -10.68
CA PRO A 361 16.31 23.38 -10.76
C PRO A 361 16.14 24.09 -9.42
N THR A 362 17.13 24.93 -9.07
CA THR A 362 17.29 25.64 -7.79
C THR A 362 17.45 24.79 -6.52
N VAL A 363 17.23 23.46 -6.54
CA VAL A 363 17.37 22.61 -5.35
C VAL A 363 18.86 22.41 -5.00
N PRO A 364 19.28 22.73 -3.76
CA PRO A 364 20.67 22.60 -3.34
C PRO A 364 20.97 21.18 -2.79
N LEU A 365 20.82 20.19 -3.67
CA LEU A 365 20.99 18.77 -3.35
C LEU A 365 22.45 18.31 -3.53
N SER A 366 22.96 17.58 -2.53
CA SER A 366 24.27 16.93 -2.60
C SER A 366 24.21 15.53 -1.98
N ILE A 367 25.24 14.72 -2.28
CA ILE A 367 25.57 13.51 -1.50
C ILE A 367 26.72 13.89 -0.58
N ILE A 368 26.56 13.67 0.73
CA ILE A 368 27.58 14.04 1.73
C ILE A 368 28.09 12.82 2.51
N ASN A 369 29.36 12.86 2.89
CA ASN A 369 29.99 11.84 3.71
C ASN A 369 29.76 12.09 5.22
N GLY A 370 30.40 11.28 6.07
CA GLY A 370 30.29 11.38 7.53
C GLY A 370 30.78 12.70 8.15
N ASP A 371 31.63 13.47 7.46
CA ASP A 371 32.19 14.76 7.90
C ASP A 371 31.45 16.00 7.34
N GLY A 372 30.44 15.78 6.49
CA GLY A 372 29.60 16.85 5.93
C GLY A 372 30.15 17.50 4.66
N SER A 373 31.28 17.01 4.13
CA SER A 373 31.76 17.33 2.78
C SER A 373 30.96 16.57 1.73
N GLU A 374 30.86 17.11 0.52
CA GLU A 374 30.33 16.37 -0.62
C GLU A 374 31.23 15.17 -0.96
N THR A 375 30.63 14.06 -1.36
CA THR A 375 31.36 12.86 -1.81
C THR A 375 31.99 13.06 -3.18
N VAL A 376 33.04 12.28 -3.46
CA VAL A 376 33.55 12.13 -4.83
C VAL A 376 32.59 11.32 -5.69
N ALA A 377 32.81 11.30 -7.00
CA ALA A 377 31.96 10.54 -7.91
C ALA A 377 32.00 9.03 -7.59
N GLY A 378 30.82 8.40 -7.59
CA GLY A 378 30.64 6.97 -7.30
C GLY A 378 30.61 6.58 -5.82
N GLU A 379 31.05 7.44 -4.90
CA GLU A 379 31.06 7.19 -3.45
C GLU A 379 29.64 7.28 -2.85
N GLU A 380 29.33 6.37 -1.91
CA GLU A 380 28.07 6.34 -1.15
C GLU A 380 28.08 7.37 -0.02
N GLY A 381 27.04 8.21 0.04
CA GLY A 381 26.81 9.15 1.14
C GLY A 381 25.34 9.31 1.49
N ASP A 382 25.05 10.21 2.43
CA ASP A 382 23.69 10.64 2.75
C ASP A 382 23.19 11.66 1.72
N ILE A 383 21.97 11.49 1.22
CA ILE A 383 21.31 12.51 0.39
C ILE A 383 20.92 13.67 1.30
N ALA A 384 21.45 14.86 1.01
CA ALA A 384 21.33 16.03 1.85
C ALA A 384 20.96 17.29 1.06
N VAL A 385 20.12 18.14 1.65
CA VAL A 385 19.75 19.46 1.12
C VAL A 385 20.44 20.54 1.94
N LEU A 386 21.21 21.41 1.30
CA LEU A 386 21.89 22.52 1.99
C LEU A 386 20.88 23.61 2.34
N LEU A 387 20.72 23.88 3.63
CA LEU A 387 19.78 24.90 4.13
C LEU A 387 20.46 26.26 4.28
N ASP A 388 21.68 26.26 4.79
CA ASP A 388 22.43 27.46 5.14
C ASP A 388 23.93 27.19 5.03
N ASN A 389 24.68 28.16 4.50
CA ASN A 389 26.11 28.23 4.65
C ASN A 389 26.56 29.69 4.75
N ILE A 390 27.65 29.93 5.51
CA ILE A 390 28.13 31.29 5.81
C ILE A 390 28.48 32.10 4.55
N SER A 391 28.95 31.43 3.49
CA SER A 391 29.41 32.05 2.24
C SER A 391 28.27 32.34 1.26
N CYS A 392 27.19 31.55 1.29
CA CYS A 392 26.03 31.67 0.41
C CYS A 392 24.75 31.20 1.12
N LYS A 393 23.82 32.12 1.42
CA LYS A 393 22.41 31.73 1.64
C LYS A 393 21.79 31.36 0.30
N LYS A 394 21.20 30.17 0.21
CA LYS A 394 20.33 29.78 -0.90
C LYS A 394 18.89 29.88 -0.45
N ASP A 395 18.07 30.63 -1.18
CA ASP A 395 16.66 30.83 -0.86
C ASP A 395 15.78 29.64 -1.30
N PHE A 396 16.19 28.42 -0.93
CA PHE A 396 15.42 27.22 -1.21
C PHE A 396 14.34 27.02 -0.15
N PHE A 397 13.08 27.20 -0.54
CA PHE A 397 11.93 27.05 0.34
C PHE A 397 11.09 25.80 0.09
N GLY A 398 11.48 24.91 -0.84
CA GLY A 398 10.77 23.65 -1.16
C GLY A 398 10.94 22.53 -0.11
N LEU A 399 11.00 22.89 1.17
CA LEU A 399 11.22 22.03 2.32
C LEU A 399 10.21 22.40 3.41
N PHE A 400 9.61 21.40 4.06
CA PHE A 400 8.73 21.54 5.22
C PHE A 400 9.33 22.40 6.35
N ASP A 401 8.51 23.01 7.19
CA ASP A 401 8.97 23.73 8.39
C ASP A 401 9.58 22.77 9.41
N GLY A 402 9.01 21.57 9.52
CA GLY A 402 9.54 20.48 10.32
C GLY A 402 8.45 19.49 10.72
N TYR A 403 8.83 18.51 11.54
CA TYR A 403 7.88 17.70 12.27
C TYR A 403 7.33 18.55 13.42
N LEU A 404 6.03 18.86 13.37
CA LEU A 404 5.31 19.62 14.38
C LEU A 404 5.06 18.76 15.62
N ASN A 405 5.42 19.31 16.77
CA ASN A 405 5.27 18.71 18.09
C ASN A 405 4.01 19.25 18.80
N GLU A 406 3.63 18.65 19.93
CA GLU A 406 2.42 19.03 20.69
C GLU A 406 2.51 20.40 21.37
N ASP A 407 3.74 20.86 21.62
CA ASP A 407 4.12 22.18 22.15
C ASP A 407 4.23 23.26 21.05
N SER A 408 3.82 22.93 19.83
CA SER A 408 3.92 23.78 18.63
C SER A 408 5.36 24.05 18.14
N THR A 409 6.38 23.40 18.70
CA THR A 409 7.73 23.44 18.12
C THR A 409 7.81 22.62 16.83
N VAL A 410 8.68 23.02 15.90
CA VAL A 410 9.00 22.24 14.71
C VAL A 410 10.43 21.72 14.79
N SER A 411 10.65 20.50 14.32
CA SER A 411 11.97 19.85 14.32
C SER A 411 12.32 19.25 12.97
N ARG A 412 13.55 19.46 12.50
CA ARG A 412 14.06 18.86 11.26
C ARG A 412 15.22 17.91 11.55
N ARG A 413 15.54 17.03 10.60
CA ARG A 413 16.75 16.19 10.61
C ARG A 413 17.95 16.99 10.14
N GLU A 414 18.21 18.10 10.82
CA GLU A 414 19.32 19.00 10.53
C GLU A 414 20.63 18.49 11.15
N LYS A 415 21.72 18.60 10.40
CA LYS A 415 23.07 18.34 10.89
C LYS A 415 23.98 19.50 10.49
N ILE A 416 24.63 20.08 11.50
CA ILE A 416 25.56 21.19 11.35
C ILE A 416 26.98 20.62 11.30
N PHE A 417 27.75 21.05 10.32
CA PHE A 417 29.17 20.72 10.21
C PHE A 417 29.98 22.00 10.06
N THR A 418 31.13 22.06 10.74
CA THR A 418 32.06 23.18 10.65
C THR A 418 33.44 22.65 10.28
N LYS A 419 33.96 23.04 9.12
CA LYS A 419 35.25 22.57 8.58
C LYS A 419 35.99 23.76 7.97
N ASN A 420 37.25 23.96 8.35
CA ASN A 420 38.08 25.08 7.90
C ASN A 420 37.44 26.47 8.07
N GLY A 421 36.59 26.65 9.09
CA GLY A 421 35.82 27.89 9.33
C GLY A 421 34.49 27.98 8.58
N GLU A 422 34.25 27.15 7.56
CA GLU A 422 32.94 27.08 6.90
C GLU A 422 31.95 26.27 7.73
N ARG A 423 30.83 26.89 8.14
CA ARG A 423 29.65 26.21 8.70
C ARG A 423 28.66 25.90 7.58
N LYS A 424 28.23 24.64 7.48
CA LYS A 424 27.16 24.17 6.59
C LYS A 424 26.06 23.50 7.41
N VAL A 425 24.81 23.83 7.12
CA VAL A 425 23.62 23.20 7.72
C VAL A 425 22.92 22.38 6.67
N TRP A 426 22.83 21.07 6.89
CA TRP A 426 22.23 20.12 5.96
C TRP A 426 20.96 19.52 6.55
N TYR A 427 19.87 19.48 5.79
CA TYR A 427 18.77 18.57 6.04
C TYR A 427 19.11 17.18 5.50
N LEU A 428 19.07 16.16 6.35
CA LEU A 428 19.28 14.77 5.97
C LEU A 428 17.94 14.09 5.67
N THR A 429 17.75 13.67 4.41
CA THR A 429 16.59 12.88 3.97
C THR A 429 16.49 11.51 4.66
N GLY A 430 17.61 11.03 5.22
CA GLY A 430 17.76 9.68 5.79
C GLY A 430 17.88 8.59 4.72
N ASP A 431 18.10 8.97 3.47
CA ASP A 431 18.33 8.07 2.35
C ASP A 431 19.79 8.18 1.89
N LYS A 432 20.31 7.08 1.33
CA LYS A 432 21.66 7.00 0.76
C LYS A 432 21.63 6.85 -0.74
N ALA A 433 22.60 7.49 -1.38
CA ALA A 433 22.87 7.38 -2.81
C ALA A 433 24.35 7.61 -3.09
N ARG A 434 24.73 7.38 -4.34
CA ARG A 434 25.97 7.87 -4.94
C ARG A 434 25.64 8.88 -6.05
N ARG A 435 26.52 9.85 -6.28
CA ARG A 435 26.47 10.77 -7.43
C ARG A 435 27.54 10.35 -8.43
N ASP A 436 27.22 10.18 -9.71
CA ASP A 436 28.24 9.88 -10.73
C ASP A 436 28.94 11.14 -11.28
N GLU A 437 29.92 10.94 -12.16
CA GLU A 437 30.75 12.02 -12.75
C GLU A 437 29.93 13.03 -13.55
N ASP A 438 28.81 12.59 -14.15
CA ASP A 438 27.89 13.44 -14.89
C ASP A 438 26.83 14.12 -13.99
N GLY A 439 26.87 13.86 -12.68
CA GLY A 439 25.96 14.43 -11.69
C GLY A 439 24.62 13.73 -11.56
N TYR A 440 24.47 12.49 -12.05
CA TYR A 440 23.27 11.68 -11.83
C TYR A 440 23.30 11.00 -10.47
N PHE A 441 22.14 10.91 -9.83
CA PHE A 441 21.95 10.35 -8.50
C PHE A 441 21.43 8.91 -8.61
N TRP A 442 22.05 8.00 -7.86
CA TRP A 442 21.75 6.56 -7.89
C TRP A 442 21.38 6.10 -6.49
N PHE A 443 20.13 5.70 -6.28
CA PHE A 443 19.61 5.27 -4.99
C PHE A 443 20.31 4.00 -4.49
N VAL A 444 20.70 3.98 -3.21
CA VAL A 444 21.27 2.80 -2.54
C VAL A 444 20.27 2.22 -1.54
N GLY A 445 19.63 3.05 -0.72
CA GLY A 445 18.65 2.59 0.25
C GLY A 445 18.40 3.59 1.39
N ARG A 446 17.45 3.24 2.28
CA ARG A 446 17.25 3.90 3.58
C ARG A 446 18.52 3.77 4.44
N SER A 447 18.99 4.85 5.06
CA SER A 447 20.12 4.81 6.01
C SER A 447 19.88 3.87 7.18
N ASP A 448 18.62 3.63 7.55
CA ASP A 448 18.18 2.69 8.59
C ASP A 448 17.92 1.23 8.13
N ASP A 449 17.90 0.96 6.82
CA ASP A 449 17.78 -0.40 6.25
C ASP A 449 19.03 -0.92 5.52
N VAL A 450 20.12 -0.15 5.45
CA VAL A 450 21.40 -0.66 4.95
C VAL A 450 21.84 -1.85 5.81
N ILE A 451 21.91 -3.02 5.20
CA ILE A 451 22.36 -4.27 5.84
C ILE A 451 23.88 -4.20 5.95
N ASN A 452 24.45 -4.40 7.14
CA ASN A 452 25.89 -4.42 7.34
C ASN A 452 26.39 -5.86 7.50
N SER A 453 26.78 -6.49 6.39
CA SER A 453 27.28 -7.86 6.40
C SER A 453 28.80 -7.89 6.28
N SER A 454 29.50 -8.22 7.37
CA SER A 454 30.97 -8.25 7.42
C SER A 454 31.64 -6.94 6.96
N GLY A 455 31.05 -5.78 7.30
CA GLY A 455 31.55 -4.46 6.88
C GLY A 455 31.07 -4.00 5.50
N TYR A 456 30.47 -4.88 4.70
CA TYR A 456 29.84 -4.49 3.44
C TYR A 456 28.46 -3.88 3.71
N ARG A 457 28.27 -2.63 3.25
CA ARG A 457 26.98 -1.95 3.19
C ARG A 457 26.19 -2.48 1.99
N ILE A 458 25.01 -3.05 2.24
CA ILE A 458 24.17 -3.66 1.21
C ILE A 458 22.78 -3.03 1.28
N GLY A 459 22.40 -2.33 0.20
CA GLY A 459 21.05 -1.81 0.02
C GLY A 459 20.07 -2.94 -0.30
N PRO A 460 18.97 -3.11 0.45
CA PRO A 460 17.98 -4.16 0.17
C PRO A 460 17.42 -4.11 -1.25
N PHE A 461 17.18 -2.89 -1.76
CA PHE A 461 16.59 -2.65 -3.08
C PHE A 461 17.43 -3.22 -4.24
N GLU A 462 18.76 -3.18 -4.15
CA GLU A 462 19.64 -3.73 -5.18
C GLU A 462 19.46 -5.25 -5.28
N VAL A 463 19.37 -5.93 -4.13
CA VAL A 463 19.16 -7.39 -4.06
C VAL A 463 17.74 -7.76 -4.51
N GLU A 464 16.73 -6.98 -4.11
CA GLU A 464 15.33 -7.16 -4.57
C GLU A 464 15.25 -7.02 -6.10
N SER A 465 15.93 -6.02 -6.66
CA SER A 465 16.00 -5.78 -8.11
C SER A 465 16.71 -6.90 -8.85
N THR A 466 17.83 -7.42 -8.31
CA THR A 466 18.51 -8.58 -8.90
C THR A 466 17.62 -9.82 -8.86
N LEU A 467 17.03 -10.16 -7.71
CA LEU A 467 16.12 -11.31 -7.57
C LEU A 467 14.94 -11.22 -8.55
N LYS A 468 14.40 -10.02 -8.77
CA LYS A 468 13.24 -9.79 -9.63
C LYS A 468 13.50 -10.05 -11.12
N LEU A 469 14.77 -10.13 -11.55
CA LEU A 469 15.14 -10.56 -12.91
C LEU A 469 15.03 -12.08 -13.12
N HIS A 470 14.86 -12.88 -12.07
CA HIS A 470 14.74 -14.33 -12.20
C HIS A 470 13.30 -14.75 -12.57
N PRO A 471 13.08 -15.65 -13.55
CA PRO A 471 11.74 -16.04 -14.00
C PRO A 471 10.83 -16.57 -12.89
N SER A 472 11.39 -17.21 -11.86
CA SER A 472 10.61 -17.76 -10.75
C SER A 472 10.07 -16.71 -9.76
N VAL A 473 10.47 -15.44 -9.84
CA VAL A 473 10.21 -14.43 -8.79
C VAL A 473 9.10 -13.45 -9.19
N VAL A 474 7.94 -13.56 -8.54
CA VAL A 474 6.86 -12.56 -8.64
C VAL A 474 7.25 -11.28 -7.90
N GLU A 475 7.71 -11.42 -6.66
CA GLU A 475 8.09 -10.31 -5.79
C GLU A 475 9.09 -10.78 -4.73
N SER A 476 9.90 -9.87 -4.19
CA SER A 476 10.76 -10.16 -3.05
C SER A 476 10.82 -9.01 -2.06
N ALA A 477 11.09 -9.33 -0.80
CA ALA A 477 11.38 -8.38 0.26
C ALA A 477 12.68 -8.81 0.96
N VAL A 478 13.67 -7.92 1.00
CA VAL A 478 14.99 -8.14 1.56
C VAL A 478 15.13 -7.37 2.87
N ILE A 479 15.75 -8.01 3.85
CA ILE A 479 16.03 -7.45 5.18
C ILE A 479 17.39 -7.90 5.69
N SER A 480 17.91 -7.15 6.66
CA SER A 480 18.94 -7.65 7.58
C SER A 480 18.38 -8.80 8.42
N SER A 481 19.15 -9.89 8.53
CA SER A 481 18.95 -10.96 9.49
C SER A 481 20.24 -11.20 10.28
N PRO A 482 20.20 -11.34 11.62
CA PRO A 482 21.39 -11.60 12.43
C PRO A 482 22.17 -12.85 11.97
N ASP A 483 23.50 -12.79 12.06
CA ASP A 483 24.40 -13.87 11.70
C ASP A 483 25.60 -13.93 12.67
N PRO A 484 25.92 -15.09 13.26
CA PRO A 484 26.93 -15.19 14.32
C PRO A 484 28.36 -14.91 13.84
N VAL A 485 28.63 -14.97 12.53
CA VAL A 485 29.97 -14.75 11.96
C VAL A 485 30.06 -13.38 11.28
N ARG A 486 28.95 -12.91 10.68
CA ARG A 486 28.94 -11.69 9.85
C ARG A 486 28.28 -10.48 10.49
N GLY A 487 27.73 -10.63 11.71
CA GLY A 487 26.89 -9.64 12.38
C GLY A 487 25.48 -9.66 11.81
N GLU A 488 25.35 -9.24 10.55
CA GLU A 488 24.12 -9.36 9.77
C GLU A 488 24.38 -10.09 8.44
N VAL A 489 23.34 -10.67 7.86
CA VAL A 489 23.32 -11.17 6.47
C VAL A 489 22.02 -10.80 5.78
N VAL A 490 22.09 -10.73 4.46
CA VAL A 490 20.94 -10.52 3.59
C VAL A 490 19.98 -11.72 3.67
N LYS A 491 18.75 -11.49 4.15
CA LYS A 491 17.63 -12.44 4.06
C LYS A 491 16.60 -11.93 3.06
N ALA A 492 16.22 -12.77 2.10
CA ALA A 492 15.12 -12.51 1.18
C ALA A 492 13.90 -13.36 1.52
N PHE A 493 12.73 -12.74 1.53
CA PHE A 493 11.44 -13.40 1.40
C PHE A 493 11.00 -13.31 -0.06
N VAL A 494 10.63 -14.42 -0.67
CA VAL A 494 10.39 -14.52 -2.12
C VAL A 494 9.00 -15.11 -2.39
N VAL A 495 8.19 -14.39 -3.15
CA VAL A 495 6.92 -14.89 -3.70
C VAL A 495 7.23 -15.50 -5.07
N LEU A 496 6.92 -16.79 -5.23
CA LEU A 496 7.16 -17.53 -6.46
C LEU A 496 6.02 -17.34 -7.48
N THR A 497 6.37 -17.42 -8.75
CA THR A 497 5.40 -17.59 -9.86
C THR A 497 4.72 -18.95 -9.79
N GLU A 498 3.49 -19.05 -10.26
CA GLU A 498 2.68 -20.29 -10.21
C GLU A 498 3.43 -21.53 -10.71
N GLN A 499 4.07 -21.42 -11.87
CA GLN A 499 4.85 -22.48 -12.53
C GLN A 499 6.05 -23.01 -11.72
N TRP A 500 6.45 -22.31 -10.66
CA TRP A 500 7.65 -22.61 -9.86
C TRP A 500 7.36 -22.97 -8.40
N LYS A 501 6.08 -23.04 -7.99
CA LYS A 501 5.71 -23.34 -6.59
C LYS A 501 6.12 -24.75 -6.14
N ASP A 502 5.97 -25.73 -7.04
CA ASP A 502 6.18 -27.16 -6.75
C ASP A 502 7.61 -27.65 -7.06
N VAL A 503 8.49 -26.73 -7.47
CA VAL A 503 9.91 -27.03 -7.73
C VAL A 503 10.64 -27.28 -6.40
N ASN A 504 11.63 -28.17 -6.40
CA ASN A 504 12.47 -28.43 -5.23
C ASN A 504 13.06 -27.13 -4.66
N GLN A 505 12.58 -26.75 -3.49
CA GLN A 505 12.86 -25.44 -2.91
C GLN A 505 14.35 -25.25 -2.55
N ASP A 506 15.08 -26.28 -2.17
CA ASP A 506 16.50 -26.13 -1.81
C ASP A 506 17.39 -25.98 -3.04
N LEU A 507 17.05 -26.65 -4.15
CA LEU A 507 17.66 -26.38 -5.45
C LEU A 507 17.35 -24.96 -5.92
N LEU A 508 16.09 -24.53 -5.83
CA LEU A 508 15.67 -23.18 -6.25
C LEU A 508 16.29 -22.07 -5.39
N LYS A 509 16.47 -22.28 -4.08
CA LYS A 509 17.24 -21.36 -3.21
C LYS A 509 18.67 -21.22 -3.72
N LYS A 510 19.34 -22.34 -4.02
CA LYS A 510 20.71 -22.32 -4.53
C LYS A 510 20.81 -21.64 -5.90
N GLU A 511 19.88 -21.93 -6.80
CA GLU A 511 19.76 -21.27 -8.11
C GLU A 511 19.61 -19.75 -7.96
N LEU A 512 18.68 -19.27 -7.13
CA LEU A 512 18.50 -17.84 -6.86
C LEU A 512 19.73 -17.19 -6.22
N GLN A 513 20.44 -17.90 -5.35
CA GLN A 513 21.70 -17.43 -4.76
C GLN A 513 22.81 -17.31 -5.80
N ASP A 514 22.99 -18.32 -6.65
CA ASP A 514 24.02 -18.35 -7.68
C ASP A 514 23.69 -17.34 -8.82
N PHE A 515 22.41 -17.17 -9.15
CA PHE A 515 21.93 -16.09 -10.01
C PHE A 515 22.27 -14.71 -9.44
N CYS A 516 22.04 -14.47 -8.14
CA CYS A 516 22.43 -13.20 -7.51
C CYS A 516 23.94 -12.99 -7.47
N LYS A 517 24.76 -14.04 -7.26
CA LYS A 517 26.23 -13.94 -7.31
C LYS A 517 26.76 -13.65 -8.72
N LYS A 518 26.02 -14.04 -9.77
CA LYS A 518 26.37 -13.79 -11.18
C LYS A 518 25.95 -12.39 -11.65
N ASN A 519 24.83 -11.88 -11.15
CA ASN A 519 24.21 -10.63 -11.63
C ASN A 519 24.36 -9.43 -10.66
N ALA A 520 24.91 -9.65 -9.45
CA ALA A 520 25.28 -8.61 -8.49
C ALA A 520 26.63 -8.94 -7.84
N ALA A 521 27.20 -8.00 -7.09
CA ALA A 521 28.50 -8.21 -6.45
C ALA A 521 28.46 -9.42 -5.48
N PRO A 522 29.49 -10.30 -5.43
CA PRO A 522 29.42 -11.60 -4.71
C PRO A 522 29.16 -11.56 -3.20
N TYR A 523 29.19 -10.38 -2.56
CA TYR A 523 28.84 -10.20 -1.15
C TYR A 523 27.36 -9.81 -0.92
N LYS A 524 26.62 -9.43 -1.97
CA LYS A 524 25.24 -8.90 -1.89
C LYS A 524 24.14 -9.97 -1.96
N TYR A 525 24.45 -11.19 -2.38
CA TYR A 525 23.45 -12.24 -2.57
C TYR A 525 22.72 -12.63 -1.25
N PRO A 526 21.44 -13.03 -1.31
CA PRO A 526 20.67 -13.41 -0.12
C PRO A 526 21.14 -14.74 0.45
N ARG A 527 21.90 -14.70 1.55
CA ARG A 527 22.40 -15.89 2.26
C ARG A 527 21.29 -16.72 2.88
N LYS A 528 20.16 -16.10 3.21
CA LYS A 528 18.93 -16.76 3.68
C LYS A 528 17.82 -16.45 2.68
N ILE A 529 17.13 -17.47 2.16
CA ILE A 529 15.94 -17.31 1.30
C ILE A 529 14.79 -18.08 1.95
N GLN A 530 13.62 -17.44 2.04
CA GLN A 530 12.38 -18.05 2.49
C GLN A 530 11.30 -17.81 1.45
N PHE A 531 10.73 -18.90 0.90
CA PHE A 531 9.56 -18.79 0.02
C PHE A 531 8.31 -18.55 0.84
N VAL A 532 7.44 -17.68 0.34
CA VAL A 532 6.26 -17.21 1.07
C VAL A 532 5.06 -17.07 0.13
N PRO A 533 3.82 -17.30 0.61
CA PRO A 533 2.64 -17.09 -0.20
C PRO A 533 2.47 -15.60 -0.52
N SER A 534 1.72 -15.32 -1.59
CA SER A 534 1.63 -13.96 -2.16
C SER A 534 1.00 -12.92 -1.20
N ASN A 535 0.24 -13.37 -0.21
CA ASN A 535 -0.37 -12.54 0.85
C ASN A 535 0.54 -12.30 2.08
N PHE A 536 1.72 -12.92 2.15
CA PHE A 536 2.61 -12.80 3.31
C PHE A 536 3.45 -11.50 3.31
N LEU A 537 3.84 -11.03 2.13
CA LEU A 537 4.48 -9.71 2.03
C LEU A 537 3.42 -8.63 2.33
N PRO A 538 3.71 -7.64 3.18
CA PRO A 538 2.74 -6.61 3.52
C PRO A 538 2.37 -5.80 2.28
N ARG A 539 1.16 -6.04 1.77
CA ARG A 539 0.58 -5.31 0.64
C ARG A 539 -0.24 -4.15 1.17
N THR A 540 0.07 -2.96 0.70
CA THR A 540 -0.89 -1.86 0.69
C THR A 540 -1.97 -2.20 -0.34
N THR A 541 -3.23 -2.26 0.10
CA THR A 541 -4.37 -2.23 -0.81
C THR A 541 -4.40 -0.87 -1.51
N ASN A 542 -3.76 -0.81 -2.68
CA ASN A 542 -3.98 0.17 -3.76
C ASN A 542 -3.12 1.45 -3.73
N ALA A 543 -1.92 1.42 -3.14
CA ALA A 543 -0.93 2.50 -3.30
C ALA A 543 0.53 2.00 -3.16
N PRO A 544 1.41 2.14 -4.17
CA PRO A 544 2.81 1.72 -4.07
C PRO A 544 3.69 2.84 -3.48
N SER A 545 3.78 2.84 -2.14
CA SER A 545 4.68 3.60 -1.24
C SER A 545 4.71 5.15 -1.38
N SER A 546 5.23 5.94 -0.43
CA SER A 546 6.03 5.71 0.79
C SER A 546 5.70 6.87 1.78
N HIS A 547 5.77 6.80 3.11
CA HIS A 547 6.83 6.25 3.96
C HIS A 547 6.31 5.77 5.33
N SER A 548 6.92 4.66 5.81
CA SER A 548 6.94 4.17 7.21
C SER A 548 5.74 3.38 7.78
N GLN A 549 4.84 2.81 6.95
CA GLN A 549 4.21 1.57 7.45
C GLN A 549 5.33 0.59 7.75
N MET A 550 5.34 0.05 8.99
CA MET A 550 6.42 -0.71 9.62
C MET A 550 7.49 -1.15 8.62
N THR A 551 8.67 -0.53 8.72
CA THR A 551 9.87 -0.86 7.93
C THR A 551 9.90 -2.36 7.64
N LYS A 552 10.22 -2.83 6.42
CA LYS A 552 10.33 -4.28 6.14
C LYS A 552 11.11 -4.97 7.28
N ARG A 553 12.17 -4.30 7.75
CA ARG A 553 12.86 -4.51 9.03
C ARG A 553 11.93 -4.66 10.24
N SER A 554 11.15 -3.67 10.68
CA SER A 554 10.21 -3.76 11.83
C SER A 554 9.15 -4.88 11.75
N PHE A 555 8.61 -5.19 10.56
CA PHE A 555 7.70 -6.33 10.37
C PHE A 555 8.45 -7.67 10.52
N PHE A 556 9.59 -7.81 9.83
CA PHE A 556 10.37 -9.04 9.86
C PHE A 556 11.28 -9.20 11.10
N ILE A 557 11.57 -8.14 11.85
CA ILE A 557 12.19 -8.15 13.20
C ILE A 557 11.18 -8.66 14.20
N LYS A 558 9.91 -8.20 14.15
CA LYS A 558 8.87 -8.82 14.98
C LYS A 558 8.78 -10.32 14.71
N LEU A 559 8.78 -10.74 13.44
CA LEU A 559 8.82 -12.14 13.01
C LEU A 559 10.17 -12.87 13.23
N SER A 560 11.25 -12.16 13.55
CA SER A 560 12.59 -12.73 13.82
C SER A 560 12.86 -12.88 15.32
N ASN A 561 12.34 -11.96 16.14
CA ASN A 561 12.47 -11.97 17.59
C ASN A 561 11.32 -12.74 18.25
N ASN A 562 10.14 -12.71 17.63
CA ASN A 562 9.03 -13.61 17.89
C ASN A 562 8.69 -14.30 16.55
N PRO A 563 9.26 -15.48 16.23
CA PRO A 563 8.73 -16.27 15.11
C PRO A 563 7.21 -16.38 15.29
N PRO A 564 6.43 -16.23 14.22
CA PRO A 564 4.99 -16.38 14.36
C PRO A 564 4.76 -17.80 14.88
N VAL A 565 4.11 -17.90 16.05
CA VAL A 565 3.45 -19.15 16.42
C VAL A 565 2.50 -19.41 15.27
N VAL A 566 2.84 -20.41 14.44
CA VAL A 566 1.99 -20.86 13.35
C VAL A 566 0.64 -21.13 14.00
N PRO A 567 -0.45 -20.46 13.59
CA PRO A 567 -1.76 -20.76 14.14
C PRO A 567 -1.98 -22.26 14.01
N SER A 568 -2.31 -22.91 15.12
CA SER A 568 -2.42 -24.38 15.21
C SER A 568 -3.47 -24.97 14.25
N SER A 569 -4.24 -24.12 13.56
CA SER A 569 -5.15 -24.44 12.47
C SER A 569 -4.51 -24.83 11.14
N LEU A 570 -3.19 -24.67 10.91
CA LEU A 570 -2.54 -25.24 9.70
C LEU A 570 -1.82 -26.58 9.93
N ASN A 571 -1.46 -26.91 11.18
CA ASN A 571 -1.03 -28.28 11.52
C ASN A 571 -2.23 -29.24 11.67
N ALA A 572 -3.44 -28.72 11.88
CA ALA A 572 -4.65 -29.52 12.09
C ALA A 572 -4.99 -30.46 10.91
N TYR A 573 -4.61 -30.15 9.67
CA TYR A 573 -4.99 -30.99 8.52
C TYR A 573 -4.03 -32.16 8.22
N TYR A 574 -2.81 -32.15 8.78
CA TYR A 574 -1.84 -33.25 8.64
C TYR A 574 -1.44 -33.90 9.97
N GLY A 575 -1.75 -33.27 11.11
CA GLY A 575 -1.62 -33.89 12.43
C GLY A 575 -2.75 -34.85 12.79
N ASP A 576 -3.96 -34.63 12.26
CA ASP A 576 -5.16 -35.37 12.69
C ASP A 576 -5.18 -36.84 12.24
N VAL A 577 -4.52 -37.24 11.15
CA VAL A 577 -4.49 -38.67 10.77
C VAL A 577 -3.61 -39.49 11.72
N ALA A 578 -2.52 -38.90 12.25
CA ALA A 578 -1.64 -39.57 13.21
C ALA A 578 -2.19 -39.49 14.65
N GLY A 579 -2.74 -38.33 15.05
CA GLY A 579 -3.33 -38.13 16.38
C GLY A 579 -4.53 -39.06 16.63
N TRP A 580 -5.44 -39.19 15.65
CA TRP A 580 -6.56 -40.12 15.76
C TRP A 580 -6.14 -41.58 15.79
N LEU A 581 -5.03 -41.96 15.14
CA LEU A 581 -4.50 -43.33 15.19
C LEU A 581 -3.97 -43.67 16.60
N VAL A 582 -3.25 -42.74 17.23
CA VAL A 582 -2.73 -42.91 18.61
C VAL A 582 -3.89 -42.96 19.61
N VAL A 583 -4.88 -42.06 19.51
CA VAL A 583 -6.05 -42.06 20.40
C VAL A 583 -6.90 -43.33 20.20
N MET A 584 -7.06 -43.84 18.97
CA MET A 584 -7.73 -45.12 18.72
C MET A 584 -6.97 -46.32 19.30
N LEU A 585 -5.63 -46.30 19.27
CA LEU A 585 -4.79 -47.34 19.87
C LEU A 585 -4.82 -47.29 21.40
N GLU A 586 -4.77 -46.10 22.01
CA GLU A 586 -4.88 -45.94 23.46
C GLU A 586 -6.29 -46.31 23.95
N LEU A 587 -7.36 -45.91 23.26
CA LEU A 587 -8.73 -46.32 23.60
C LEU A 587 -8.95 -47.83 23.43
N HIS A 588 -8.37 -48.48 22.40
CA HIS A 588 -8.38 -49.94 22.31
C HIS A 588 -7.60 -50.59 23.46
N THR A 589 -6.44 -50.04 23.83
CA THR A 589 -5.61 -50.57 24.92
C THR A 589 -6.33 -50.43 26.27
N ILE A 590 -6.99 -49.29 26.52
CA ILE A 590 -7.81 -49.04 27.71
C ILE A 590 -9.04 -49.95 27.73
N ALA A 591 -9.75 -50.12 26.61
CA ALA A 591 -10.87 -51.05 26.51
C ALA A 591 -10.46 -52.50 26.81
N ILE A 592 -9.38 -52.98 26.19
CA ILE A 592 -8.81 -54.32 26.45
C ILE A 592 -8.37 -54.44 27.92
N THR A 593 -7.75 -53.42 28.51
CA THR A 593 -7.31 -53.44 29.91
C THR A 593 -8.49 -53.48 30.87
N ILE A 594 -9.58 -52.75 30.60
CA ILE A 594 -10.81 -52.78 31.41
C ILE A 594 -11.53 -54.13 31.25
N THR A 595 -11.62 -54.68 30.04
CA THR A 595 -12.20 -56.01 29.81
C THR A 595 -11.38 -57.11 30.51
N LEU A 596 -10.04 -57.08 30.46
CA LEU A 596 -9.22 -58.01 31.23
C LEU A 596 -9.38 -57.81 32.74
N ALA A 597 -9.41 -56.57 33.24
CA ALA A 597 -9.60 -56.30 34.66
C ALA A 597 -10.93 -56.87 35.18
N VAL A 598 -12.04 -56.64 34.45
CA VAL A 598 -13.37 -57.15 34.81
C VAL A 598 -13.45 -58.68 34.74
N VAL A 599 -12.71 -59.33 33.83
CA VAL A 599 -12.61 -60.80 33.74
C VAL A 599 -11.70 -61.39 34.83
N LEU A 600 -10.69 -60.65 35.30
CA LEU A 600 -9.70 -61.13 36.27
C LEU A 600 -10.04 -60.85 37.74
N THR A 601 -11.07 -60.06 38.05
CA THR A 601 -11.51 -59.78 39.45
C THR A 601 -12.71 -60.58 39.92
N ALA A 602 -13.09 -61.67 39.24
CA ALA A 602 -14.05 -62.64 39.76
C ALA A 602 -13.39 -63.51 40.87
N PRO A 603 -13.93 -63.56 42.11
CA PRO A 603 -13.18 -64.09 43.24
C PRO A 603 -13.41 -65.59 43.52
N THR A 604 -12.34 -66.39 43.48
CA THR A 604 -12.18 -67.60 44.33
C THR A 604 -10.70 -67.98 44.54
N MET A 605 -10.25 -67.92 45.81
CA MET A 605 -9.33 -68.85 46.54
C MET A 605 -8.17 -69.58 45.80
N GLN A 606 -6.94 -69.73 46.32
CA GLN A 606 -6.18 -69.23 47.50
C GLN A 606 -4.64 -69.56 47.28
N PRO A 607 -3.67 -69.40 48.22
CA PRO A 607 -2.28 -68.96 47.92
C PRO A 607 -1.19 -70.02 48.30
N PRO A 608 0.09 -69.71 48.70
CA PRO A 608 1.05 -68.62 48.40
C PRO A 608 2.48 -69.11 47.96
N GLN A 609 3.42 -68.20 47.60
CA GLN A 609 4.71 -67.92 48.33
C GLN A 609 5.85 -67.25 47.51
N ASP A 610 6.41 -66.19 48.12
CA ASP A 610 7.84 -65.82 48.30
C ASP A 610 8.78 -65.25 47.19
N LEU A 611 8.97 -63.91 47.28
CA LEU A 611 10.26 -63.17 47.43
C LEU A 611 11.25 -63.04 46.21
N PRO A 612 12.26 -62.11 46.20
CA PRO A 612 12.06 -60.65 46.00
C PRO A 612 13.18 -59.90 45.19
N LEU A 613 13.13 -58.56 45.22
CA LEU A 613 14.24 -57.56 45.09
C LEU A 613 14.77 -57.07 43.70
N THR A 614 14.26 -55.90 43.32
CA THR A 614 14.91 -54.69 42.73
C THR A 614 16.42 -54.67 42.38
N MET A 615 16.76 -54.08 41.22
CA MET A 615 17.71 -52.93 41.11
C MET A 615 17.61 -52.18 39.76
N THR A 616 18.36 -51.07 39.59
CA THR A 616 18.01 -49.93 38.72
C THR A 616 19.14 -49.46 37.79
N LEU A 617 18.76 -48.68 36.74
CA LEU A 617 19.50 -47.58 36.06
C LEU A 617 20.54 -47.84 34.91
N GLN A 618 20.26 -47.09 33.81
CA GLN A 618 21.16 -46.24 32.99
C GLN A 618 22.00 -46.73 31.77
N TRP A 619 21.70 -46.09 30.62
CA TRP A 619 22.58 -45.48 29.60
C TRP A 619 23.64 -46.29 28.80
N ALA A 620 23.52 -46.26 27.45
CA ALA A 620 24.63 -46.09 26.48
C ALA A 620 24.14 -45.84 25.03
N GLU A 621 25.02 -45.36 24.14
CA GLU A 621 24.77 -44.92 22.76
C GLU A 621 25.02 -45.99 21.64
N ARG A 622 24.40 -45.73 20.46
CA ARG A 622 24.95 -45.81 19.07
C ARG A 622 25.02 -47.09 18.22
N LYS A 623 24.64 -46.84 16.94
CA LYS A 623 25.21 -47.26 15.62
C LYS A 623 24.53 -48.34 14.75
N ASP A 624 24.12 -47.86 13.57
CA ASP A 624 24.24 -48.40 12.19
C ASP A 624 24.25 -49.91 11.93
N TYR A 625 23.37 -50.36 11.01
CA TYR A 625 23.76 -51.22 9.87
C TYR A 625 22.82 -51.01 8.66
N SER A 626 23.32 -51.31 7.47
CA SER A 626 22.67 -51.10 6.17
C SER A 626 22.44 -52.42 5.41
N ALA A 627 21.64 -52.37 4.33
CA ALA A 627 21.51 -53.38 3.25
C ALA A 627 20.76 -54.69 3.63
N SER A 628 20.06 -55.43 2.74
CA SER A 628 19.59 -55.22 1.34
C SER A 628 18.76 -56.42 0.82
N LEU A 629 18.19 -56.30 -0.39
CA LEU A 629 17.82 -57.35 -1.39
C LEU A 629 16.39 -57.97 -1.41
N TYR A 630 15.75 -57.84 -2.60
CA TYR A 630 14.94 -58.82 -3.37
C TYR A 630 13.67 -59.45 -2.72
N SER A 631 12.64 -59.95 -3.42
CA SER A 631 12.13 -59.91 -4.82
C SER A 631 11.09 -61.05 -4.90
N LEU A 632 9.89 -60.84 -5.45
CA LEU A 632 9.18 -61.79 -6.34
C LEU A 632 7.77 -61.32 -6.71
N THR A 633 7.35 -61.67 -7.93
CA THR A 633 6.05 -61.36 -8.53
C THR A 633 5.21 -62.62 -8.81
N THR A 634 3.95 -62.40 -9.18
CA THR A 634 3.11 -63.16 -10.16
C THR A 634 2.10 -64.21 -9.66
N LEU A 635 0.96 -64.27 -10.39
CA LEU A 635 -0.18 -65.23 -10.39
C LEU A 635 -1.18 -65.09 -9.22
N ALA A 636 -2.51 -65.10 -9.37
CA ALA A 636 -3.47 -65.09 -10.51
C ALA A 636 -4.87 -64.65 -9.97
N GLY A 637 -5.98 -64.43 -10.70
CA GLY A 637 -6.29 -64.42 -12.15
C GLY A 637 -7.80 -64.66 -12.43
N THR A 638 -8.38 -64.03 -13.48
CA THR A 638 -9.81 -64.13 -13.95
C THR A 638 -10.89 -63.48 -13.04
N SER A 639 -12.04 -62.96 -13.52
CA SER A 639 -12.74 -63.14 -14.81
C SER A 639 -13.50 -61.89 -15.37
N THR A 640 -13.81 -61.97 -16.67
CA THR A 640 -14.86 -61.36 -17.55
C THR A 640 -15.98 -60.45 -16.96
N ALA A 641 -16.61 -59.50 -17.69
CA ALA A 641 -16.94 -59.46 -19.14
C ALA A 641 -17.11 -58.04 -19.75
N ALA A 642 -17.24 -57.97 -21.09
CA ALA A 642 -17.47 -56.75 -21.91
C ALA A 642 -18.97 -56.33 -21.97
N THR A 643 -19.39 -55.16 -22.47
CA THR A 643 -19.39 -54.77 -23.91
C THR A 643 -19.60 -53.27 -24.20
N SER A 644 -18.99 -52.82 -25.32
CA SER A 644 -19.19 -51.62 -26.18
C SER A 644 -20.56 -50.90 -26.17
N ARG A 645 -20.63 -49.57 -26.40
CA ARG A 645 -20.47 -48.94 -27.74
C ARG A 645 -20.27 -47.39 -27.72
N MET A 646 -19.61 -46.90 -28.77
CA MET A 646 -19.61 -45.49 -29.25
C MET A 646 -20.96 -45.18 -29.96
N ASP A 647 -21.42 -43.94 -30.15
CA ASP A 647 -20.85 -42.94 -31.06
C ASP A 647 -21.38 -41.51 -30.80
N VAL A 648 -20.58 -40.51 -31.21
CA VAL A 648 -20.95 -39.10 -31.28
C VAL A 648 -20.89 -38.65 -32.73
N THR A 649 -21.96 -38.02 -33.23
CA THR A 649 -21.95 -37.27 -34.49
C THR A 649 -22.63 -35.91 -34.30
N CYS A 650 -22.03 -34.88 -34.90
CA CYS A 650 -22.54 -33.50 -34.90
C CYS A 650 -22.37 -32.87 -36.29
N ARG A 651 -23.47 -32.36 -36.84
CA ARG A 651 -23.70 -31.50 -38.01
C ARG A 651 -25.14 -30.98 -37.84
N GLU A 652 -25.59 -29.82 -38.33
CA GLU A 652 -25.02 -28.71 -39.11
C GLU A 652 -26.01 -27.52 -38.97
N GLU A 653 -25.56 -26.25 -39.07
CA GLU A 653 -26.29 -25.09 -39.68
C GLU A 653 -27.70 -24.66 -39.13
N SER A 654 -28.24 -23.44 -39.29
CA SER A 654 -27.81 -22.14 -39.85
C SER A 654 -28.76 -20.96 -39.47
N THR A 655 -28.28 -19.70 -39.64
CA THR A 655 -28.99 -18.44 -40.02
C THR A 655 -30.03 -17.69 -39.12
N VAL A 656 -29.74 -16.37 -38.90
CA VAL A 656 -30.58 -15.14 -39.08
C VAL A 656 -31.95 -15.02 -38.36
N GLY A 657 -32.40 -13.90 -37.75
CA GLY A 657 -31.87 -12.53 -37.51
C GLY A 657 -32.99 -11.52 -37.17
N ILE A 658 -32.66 -10.21 -37.04
CA ILE A 658 -33.56 -9.00 -37.08
C ILE A 658 -34.25 -8.52 -35.76
N SER A 659 -34.26 -7.18 -35.56
CA SER A 659 -34.96 -6.34 -34.56
C SER A 659 -35.92 -5.34 -35.28
N PRO A 660 -36.77 -4.44 -34.69
CA PRO A 660 -36.67 -3.76 -33.38
C PRO A 660 -38.02 -3.44 -32.62
N THR A 661 -37.93 -2.53 -31.63
CA THR A 661 -38.92 -1.84 -30.74
C THR A 661 -39.99 -0.96 -31.46
N PRO A 662 -40.91 -0.18 -30.79
CA PRO A 662 -41.32 -0.04 -29.35
C PRO A 662 -42.87 -0.02 -29.09
N THR A 663 -43.33 0.07 -27.82
CA THR A 663 -44.32 1.07 -27.26
C THR A 663 -44.94 0.67 -25.89
N GLU A 664 -45.00 1.62 -24.94
CA GLU A 664 -45.93 1.67 -23.77
C GLU A 664 -47.31 2.29 -24.19
N PRO A 665 -48.35 2.54 -23.33
CA PRO A 665 -48.49 2.35 -21.87
C PRO A 665 -49.85 1.79 -21.34
N ARG A 666 -49.88 1.30 -20.10
CA ARG A 666 -50.80 1.73 -19.00
C ARG A 666 -50.71 0.86 -17.73
N ALA A 667 -51.04 1.48 -16.60
CA ALA A 667 -50.97 0.87 -15.27
C ALA A 667 -52.26 0.17 -14.83
N ALA A 668 -52.12 -0.89 -14.03
CA ALA A 668 -53.09 -1.34 -13.02
C ALA A 668 -52.34 -2.15 -11.93
N ALA A 669 -52.79 -2.08 -10.68
CA ALA A 669 -52.09 -2.65 -9.54
C ALA A 669 -52.45 -4.13 -9.28
N SER A 670 -51.46 -4.94 -8.94
CA SER A 670 -51.59 -6.07 -8.02
C SER A 670 -50.21 -6.57 -7.58
N SER A 671 -50.05 -6.80 -6.27
CA SER A 671 -48.97 -7.64 -5.76
C SER A 671 -49.37 -9.11 -5.90
N PRO A 672 -48.41 -9.98 -6.28
CA PRO A 672 -48.11 -11.06 -5.35
C PRO A 672 -46.62 -11.39 -5.25
N SER A 673 -46.30 -12.11 -4.18
CA SER A 673 -44.99 -12.68 -3.88
C SER A 673 -44.45 -13.64 -4.94
N SER A 674 -43.16 -13.51 -5.25
CA SER A 674 -42.32 -14.66 -5.62
C SER A 674 -40.99 -14.57 -4.86
N LYS A 675 -40.78 -15.50 -3.92
CA LYS A 675 -39.45 -15.82 -3.42
C LYS A 675 -38.78 -16.68 -4.47
N GLU A 676 -37.64 -16.27 -5.03
CA GLU A 676 -36.78 -17.23 -5.73
C GLU A 676 -36.27 -18.26 -4.71
N ARG A 677 -36.45 -19.54 -5.06
CA ARG A 677 -35.96 -20.65 -4.26
C ARG A 677 -34.44 -20.69 -4.35
N VAL A 678 -33.78 -20.66 -3.20
CA VAL A 678 -32.49 -21.38 -3.07
C VAL A 678 -32.82 -22.87 -3.20
N ASP A 679 -32.03 -23.58 -4.00
CA ASP A 679 -32.24 -25.00 -4.27
C ASP A 679 -32.11 -25.83 -2.98
N SER A 680 -33.20 -26.47 -2.55
CA SER A 680 -33.27 -27.14 -1.24
C SER A 680 -32.41 -28.39 -1.15
N ASP A 681 -32.05 -28.96 -2.29
CA ASP A 681 -31.46 -30.29 -2.35
C ASP A 681 -29.93 -30.22 -2.12
N SER A 682 -29.28 -29.11 -2.49
CA SER A 682 -27.85 -28.90 -2.23
C SER A 682 -27.50 -28.60 -0.76
N LEU A 683 -28.48 -28.27 0.09
CA LEU A 683 -28.27 -28.14 1.54
C LEU A 683 -28.41 -29.49 2.27
N MET A 684 -29.22 -30.41 1.73
CA MET A 684 -29.44 -31.72 2.36
C MET A 684 -28.22 -32.64 2.22
N ASP A 685 -27.50 -32.60 1.10
CA ASP A 685 -26.29 -33.42 0.89
C ASP A 685 -25.16 -33.12 1.90
N TYR A 686 -25.09 -31.89 2.43
CA TYR A 686 -24.13 -31.52 3.49
C TYR A 686 -24.65 -31.75 4.91
N LEU A 687 -25.97 -31.69 5.12
CA LEU A 687 -26.56 -31.88 6.44
C LEU A 687 -26.78 -33.35 6.81
N TYR A 688 -27.08 -34.22 5.84
CA TYR A 688 -27.34 -35.64 6.08
C TYR A 688 -26.16 -36.40 6.72
N PRO A 689 -24.90 -36.26 6.23
CA PRO A 689 -23.75 -36.92 6.86
C PRO A 689 -23.50 -36.41 8.28
N LEU A 690 -23.69 -35.12 8.53
CA LEU A 690 -23.48 -34.50 9.83
C LEU A 690 -24.54 -34.96 10.86
N LEU A 691 -25.81 -35.00 10.45
CA LEU A 691 -26.91 -35.56 11.26
C LEU A 691 -26.74 -37.06 11.49
N ALA A 692 -26.30 -37.83 10.49
CA ALA A 692 -26.02 -39.25 10.66
C ALA A 692 -24.88 -39.51 11.67
N CYS A 693 -23.79 -38.72 11.62
CA CYS A 693 -22.72 -38.80 12.62
C CYS A 693 -23.18 -38.38 14.02
N LEU A 694 -24.01 -37.33 14.15
CA LEU A 694 -24.57 -36.91 15.44
C LEU A 694 -25.55 -37.95 16.02
N CYS A 695 -26.39 -38.56 15.18
CA CYS A 695 -27.26 -39.66 15.58
C CYS A 695 -26.47 -40.91 15.98
N ALA A 696 -25.42 -41.28 15.24
CA ALA A 696 -24.54 -42.40 15.59
C ALA A 696 -23.81 -42.16 16.93
N ALA A 697 -23.27 -40.95 17.13
CA ALA A 697 -22.65 -40.56 18.40
C ALA A 697 -23.65 -40.57 19.57
N ALA A 698 -24.87 -40.06 19.37
CA ALA A 698 -25.94 -40.09 20.38
C ALA A 698 -26.39 -41.53 20.71
N VAL A 699 -26.45 -42.42 19.73
CA VAL A 699 -26.76 -43.85 19.95
C VAL A 699 -25.62 -44.55 20.70
N VAL A 700 -24.35 -44.28 20.37
CA VAL A 700 -23.20 -44.86 21.09
C VAL A 700 -23.15 -44.35 22.53
N VAL A 701 -23.34 -43.06 22.78
CA VAL A 701 -23.44 -42.49 24.13
C VAL A 701 -24.65 -43.05 24.88
N GLY A 702 -25.80 -43.19 24.21
CA GLY A 702 -27.00 -43.80 24.79
C GLY A 702 -26.80 -45.26 25.20
N ILE A 703 -26.14 -46.07 24.35
CA ILE A 703 -25.79 -47.47 24.66
C ILE A 703 -24.82 -47.52 25.84
N ILE A 704 -23.79 -46.66 25.88
CA ILE A 704 -22.83 -46.60 26.99
C ILE A 704 -23.53 -46.21 28.30
N VAL A 705 -24.41 -45.21 28.28
CA VAL A 705 -25.19 -44.78 29.46
C VAL A 705 -26.18 -45.85 29.92
N VAL A 706 -26.82 -46.59 29.00
CA VAL A 706 -27.71 -47.71 29.35
C VAL A 706 -26.92 -48.92 29.87
N MET A 707 -25.73 -49.21 29.34
CA MET A 707 -24.88 -50.29 29.87
C MET A 707 -24.33 -49.96 31.26
N ILE A 708 -23.88 -48.72 31.49
CA ILE A 708 -23.42 -48.26 32.82
C ILE A 708 -24.60 -48.19 33.81
N GLY A 709 -25.74 -47.64 33.39
CA GLY A 709 -26.95 -47.56 34.22
C GLY A 709 -27.55 -48.93 34.56
N GLY A 710 -27.50 -49.89 33.62
CA GLY A 710 -27.93 -51.26 33.84
C GLY A 710 -27.05 -52.02 34.83
N PHE A 711 -25.72 -51.80 34.79
CA PHE A 711 -24.79 -52.39 35.76
C PHE A 711 -24.96 -51.82 37.18
N CYS A 712 -25.31 -50.54 37.32
CA CYS A 712 -25.61 -49.93 38.62
C CYS A 712 -26.98 -50.33 39.21
N ALA A 713 -27.87 -50.94 38.43
CA ALA A 713 -29.20 -51.38 38.89
C ALA A 713 -29.27 -52.88 39.27
N PHE A 714 -28.19 -53.64 39.06
CA PHE A 714 -28.08 -55.07 39.43
C PHE A 714 -27.00 -55.35 40.49
N ALA A 715 -26.42 -54.30 41.07
CA ALA A 715 -25.41 -54.36 42.13
C ALA A 715 -25.85 -53.51 43.35
N GLY A 716 -27.03 -53.86 43.89
CA GLY A 716 -27.62 -53.32 45.11
C GLY A 716 -28.45 -54.39 45.81
#